data_AF-A0A8S1T6U6-F1
#
_entry.id   AF-A0A8S1T6U6-F1
#
_cell.length_a   1.000
_cell.length_b   1.000
_cell.length_c   1.000
_cell.angle_alpha   90.00
_cell.angle_beta   90.00
_cell.angle_gamma   90.00
#
_symmetry.space_group_name_H-M   'P 1'
#
loop_
_entity.id
_entity.type
_entity.pdbx_description
1 polymer ?
#
loop_
_entity_poly.entity_id
_entity_poly.type
_entity_poly.pdbx_seq_one_letter_code
_entity_poly.pdbx_strand_id
1 'polypeptide(L)'
;MENYKKFITRKELKKVQHSQQQFLQIKFAVIILHQRVNQVNSLRVIELGVHIDGYIAIAAHTVVVGEDQVEGQKADVILAAYQSVQALFRSIKPGVTNTSLTKIIQQISDDHKCTPLEGVLSHEVKRHFIDGNKVIINRETQEQRVDEEEIQVNDVIVLDVYITTGDGKTKESELRTTVYKRALDRQYQLKTKHGRAFMQEVYDKYPSLCFSLRSFEDEITAKLAVQECAKHELLNPYPVLISPNSIVAQFTMTVAVLANSTLQVSGLKLDETKFKPAHDINDAALKDLLKLPMDKESQKKRHLDNIEADIATICAFGDSEINGELQKVYNKKGIEKGLAFPTTISVNQICGHYSPLKSESSKLVKGDVAKIELGVHIDGYIAIAAHTVVVGEDQVEGQKADVILAAYQSVQALFRSIKPGVTNTSLTKIIQQISDDHKCTPLEGVLSHEVKRHFIDGNKVIINRETQEQRVDEEEIQVNDVIVLDVYITTGDGKTKESELRTTVYKRALDRQYQLKTKHGRAFMQEVYDKYPSLCFSLRSFEDEITAKLAVQECAKHELLNPYPILISPNSIVAQFTMTVAVLANSTLQVSGLKLDETKFKPAHDINDAALKDLLKLPMDKESQKKRHLESKQKA
;
A
#
# COMPACT_ATOMS: atom_id res chain seq x y z
N MET A 1 9.10 -26.72 20.20
CA MET A 1 8.49 -26.47 18.88
C MET A 1 7.47 -25.32 18.88
N GLU A 2 6.64 -25.10 19.91
CA GLU A 2 5.62 -24.02 19.90
C GLU A 2 6.18 -22.58 19.85
N ASN A 3 7.36 -22.32 20.42
CA ASN A 3 7.96 -20.98 20.42
C ASN A 3 8.43 -20.48 19.03
N TYR A 4 8.51 -21.36 18.03
CA TYR A 4 8.94 -21.01 16.66
C TYR A 4 7.76 -20.91 15.66
N LYS A 5 6.51 -21.07 16.12
CA LYS A 5 5.29 -21.11 15.29
C LYS A 5 4.57 -19.75 15.14
N LYS A 6 5.14 -18.64 15.63
CA LYS A 6 4.47 -17.32 15.51
C LYS A 6 4.58 -16.80 14.08
N PHE A 7 3.42 -16.54 13.46
CA PHE A 7 3.30 -15.87 12.16
C PHE A 7 4.03 -14.54 12.14
N ILE A 8 4.62 -14.20 11.00
CA ILE A 8 5.30 -12.91 10.79
C ILE A 8 4.24 -11.81 10.81
N THR A 9 4.29 -10.93 11.80
CA THR A 9 3.36 -9.80 11.88
C THR A 9 3.74 -8.72 10.87
N ARG A 10 2.78 -7.88 10.45
CA ARG A 10 3.02 -6.72 9.56
C ARG A 10 4.12 -5.77 10.07
N LYS A 11 4.34 -5.72 11.40
CA LYS A 11 5.39 -4.95 12.08
C LYS A 11 6.77 -5.59 11.92
N GLU A 12 6.83 -6.91 11.82
CA GLU A 12 8.05 -7.68 11.59
C GLU A 12 8.41 -7.72 10.10
N LEU A 13 7.43 -7.77 9.20
CA LEU A 13 7.62 -7.50 7.75
C LEU A 13 8.21 -6.10 7.50
N LYS A 14 7.82 -5.10 8.30
CA LYS A 14 8.45 -3.77 8.26
C LYS A 14 9.90 -3.77 8.75
N LYS A 15 10.28 -4.65 9.68
CA LYS A 15 11.70 -4.84 10.06
C LYS A 15 12.48 -5.51 8.93
N VAL A 16 11.89 -6.49 8.25
CA VAL A 16 12.42 -7.10 7.01
C VAL A 16 12.60 -6.05 5.89
N GLN A 17 11.66 -5.10 5.77
CA GLN A 17 11.78 -3.93 4.89
C GLN A 17 12.85 -2.94 5.34
N HIS A 18 12.99 -2.64 6.64
CA HIS A 18 14.03 -1.73 7.14
C HIS A 18 15.43 -2.33 6.97
N SER A 19 15.53 -3.66 7.00
CA SER A 19 16.73 -4.38 6.60
C SER A 19 16.99 -4.40 5.10
N GLN A 20 16.15 -3.81 4.22
CA GLN A 20 16.44 -3.73 2.78
C GLN A 20 17.78 -3.05 2.49
N GLN A 21 18.23 -2.10 3.32
CA GLN A 21 19.57 -1.52 3.22
C GLN A 21 20.70 -2.52 3.54
N GLN A 22 20.46 -3.52 4.39
CA GLN A 22 21.39 -4.61 4.69
C GLN A 22 21.25 -5.78 3.69
N PHE A 23 20.05 -6.07 3.19
CA PHE A 23 19.84 -6.98 2.05
C PHE A 23 20.41 -6.41 0.73
N LEU A 24 20.58 -5.09 0.62
CA LEU A 24 21.36 -4.45 -0.45
C LEU A 24 22.82 -4.94 -0.45
N GLN A 25 23.39 -5.27 0.72
CA GLN A 25 24.74 -5.84 0.81
C GLN A 25 24.81 -7.24 0.19
N ILE A 26 23.69 -7.99 0.13
CA ILE A 26 23.62 -9.25 -0.63
C ILE A 26 23.68 -8.97 -2.12
N LYS A 27 22.93 -7.98 -2.62
CA LYS A 27 23.05 -7.58 -4.03
C LYS A 27 24.49 -7.21 -4.37
N PHE A 28 25.15 -6.42 -3.53
CA PHE A 28 26.58 -6.09 -3.70
C PHE A 28 27.48 -7.32 -3.61
N ALA A 29 27.27 -8.23 -2.64
CA ALA A 29 28.07 -9.45 -2.50
C ALA A 29 27.90 -10.39 -3.70
N VAL A 30 26.67 -10.54 -4.23
CA VAL A 30 26.43 -11.32 -5.45
C VAL A 30 27.08 -10.64 -6.65
N ILE A 31 26.99 -9.31 -6.78
CA ILE A 31 27.65 -8.57 -7.87
C ILE A 31 29.17 -8.73 -7.78
N ILE A 32 29.78 -8.66 -6.59
CA ILE A 32 31.21 -8.85 -6.38
C ILE A 32 31.61 -10.30 -6.69
N LEU A 33 30.85 -11.29 -6.22
CA LEU A 33 31.08 -12.70 -6.54
C LEU A 33 30.93 -12.95 -8.04
N HIS A 34 29.92 -12.36 -8.68
CA HIS A 34 29.74 -12.41 -10.13
C HIS A 34 30.95 -11.82 -10.86
N GLN A 35 31.48 -10.66 -10.42
CA GLN A 35 32.68 -10.06 -11.00
C GLN A 35 33.94 -10.90 -10.80
N ARG A 36 34.06 -11.64 -9.68
CA ARG A 36 35.22 -12.51 -9.41
C ARG A 36 35.12 -13.86 -10.11
N VAL A 37 33.92 -14.45 -10.18
CA VAL A 37 33.65 -15.71 -10.87
C VAL A 37 33.80 -15.52 -12.40
N ASN A 38 33.64 -14.29 -12.91
CA ASN A 38 33.84 -13.92 -14.31
C ASN A 38 35.24 -14.19 -14.90
N GLN A 39 36.21 -14.69 -14.11
CA GLN A 39 37.56 -15.03 -14.58
C GLN A 39 37.70 -16.49 -15.08
N VAL A 40 36.61 -17.28 -15.14
CA VAL A 40 36.66 -18.72 -15.47
C VAL A 40 35.52 -19.13 -16.43
N ASN A 41 35.81 -19.44 -17.71
CA ASN A 41 34.81 -19.80 -18.76
C ASN A 41 33.92 -21.01 -18.41
N SER A 42 32.82 -20.80 -17.70
CA SER A 42 31.91 -21.87 -17.26
C SER A 42 30.56 -21.36 -16.74
N LEU A 43 29.52 -22.20 -16.83
CA LEU A 43 28.22 -21.96 -16.19
C LEU A 43 28.35 -22.25 -14.68
N ARG A 44 27.89 -21.31 -13.84
CA ARG A 44 27.94 -21.44 -12.38
C ARG A 44 26.64 -20.97 -11.75
N VAL A 45 26.30 -21.58 -10.63
CA VAL A 45 25.20 -21.13 -9.76
C VAL A 45 25.80 -20.48 -8.53
N ILE A 46 25.34 -19.27 -8.23
CA ILE A 46 25.67 -18.57 -6.99
C ILE A 46 24.42 -18.57 -6.13
N GLU A 47 24.51 -19.19 -4.96
CA GLU A 47 23.44 -19.21 -3.96
C GLU A 47 23.88 -18.50 -2.68
N LEU A 48 23.01 -17.63 -2.17
CA LEU A 48 23.26 -16.84 -0.97
C LEU A 48 21.98 -16.77 -0.13
N GLY A 49 22.13 -17.09 1.15
CA GLY A 49 21.11 -16.90 2.18
C GLY A 49 21.64 -16.02 3.30
N VAL A 50 20.79 -15.14 3.83
CA VAL A 50 21.06 -14.43 5.08
C VAL A 50 19.84 -14.43 5.96
N HIS A 51 20.04 -14.09 7.23
CA HIS A 51 18.94 -13.76 8.12
C HIS A 51 19.25 -12.53 8.97
N ILE A 52 18.19 -11.83 9.37
CA ILE A 52 18.25 -10.77 10.39
C ILE A 52 17.23 -11.13 11.45
N ASP A 53 17.69 -11.33 12.68
CA ASP A 53 16.82 -11.75 13.80
C ASP A 53 15.97 -13.01 13.47
N GLY A 54 16.54 -13.92 12.66
CA GLY A 54 15.87 -15.13 12.19
C GLY A 54 14.94 -14.95 10.99
N TYR A 55 14.69 -13.74 10.49
CA TYR A 55 13.96 -13.54 9.24
C TYR A 55 14.89 -13.83 8.05
N ILE A 56 14.50 -14.80 7.22
CA ILE A 56 15.34 -15.38 6.19
C ILE A 56 15.05 -14.70 4.85
N ALA A 57 16.10 -14.44 4.06
CA ALA A 57 15.95 -14.29 2.63
C ALA A 57 17.07 -15.01 1.88
N ILE A 58 16.69 -15.65 0.79
CA ILE A 58 17.54 -16.48 -0.06
C ILE A 58 17.44 -15.99 -1.50
N ALA A 59 18.58 -15.94 -2.18
CA ALA A 59 18.63 -15.68 -3.60
C ALA A 59 19.66 -16.61 -4.23
N ALA A 60 19.33 -17.16 -5.39
CA ALA A 60 20.25 -17.90 -6.23
C ALA A 60 20.15 -17.38 -7.66
N HIS A 61 21.27 -17.48 -8.36
CA HIS A 61 21.39 -16.98 -9.72
C HIS A 61 22.36 -17.83 -10.51
N THR A 62 21.91 -18.36 -11.64
CA THR A 62 22.79 -18.91 -12.66
C THR A 62 23.49 -17.78 -13.41
N VAL A 63 24.81 -17.85 -13.47
CA VAL A 63 25.68 -16.92 -14.17
C VAL A 63 26.43 -17.66 -15.27
N VAL A 64 26.46 -17.07 -16.47
CA VAL A 64 27.34 -17.49 -17.55
C VAL A 64 28.59 -16.63 -17.52
N VAL A 65 29.75 -17.28 -17.40
CA VAL A 65 31.04 -16.60 -17.38
C VAL A 65 31.74 -16.74 -18.73
N GLY A 66 32.25 -15.61 -19.25
CA GLY A 66 33.14 -15.57 -20.40
C GLY A 66 32.44 -15.58 -21.76
N GLU A 67 31.10 -15.52 -21.79
CA GLU A 67 30.30 -15.41 -23.00
C GLU A 67 29.50 -14.11 -22.96
N ASP A 68 29.69 -13.23 -23.96
CA ASP A 68 28.92 -11.97 -24.09
C ASP A 68 27.50 -12.19 -24.61
N GLN A 69 27.28 -13.32 -25.31
CA GLN A 69 26.00 -13.80 -25.83
C GLN A 69 25.92 -15.30 -25.59
N VAL A 70 24.77 -15.74 -25.07
CA VAL A 70 24.50 -17.14 -24.73
C VAL A 70 23.40 -17.64 -25.66
N GLU A 71 23.63 -18.76 -26.34
CA GLU A 71 22.71 -19.25 -27.39
C GLU A 71 22.34 -20.73 -27.21
N GLY A 72 21.25 -21.15 -27.86
CA GLY A 72 20.81 -22.55 -27.92
C GLY A 72 20.34 -23.11 -26.57
N GLN A 73 20.60 -24.39 -26.31
CA GLN A 73 20.10 -25.09 -25.10
C GLN A 73 20.55 -24.44 -23.77
N LYS A 74 21.70 -23.76 -23.75
CA LYS A 74 22.14 -22.97 -22.57
C LYS A 74 21.21 -21.79 -22.32
N ALA A 75 20.82 -21.08 -23.37
CA ALA A 75 19.90 -19.96 -23.26
C ALA A 75 18.49 -20.44 -22.91
N ASP A 76 18.02 -21.53 -23.53
CA ASP A 76 16.72 -22.15 -23.24
C ASP A 76 16.58 -22.48 -21.75
N VAL A 77 17.53 -23.23 -21.16
CA VAL A 77 17.42 -23.67 -19.76
C VAL A 77 17.51 -22.51 -18.76
N ILE A 78 18.34 -21.50 -19.05
CA ILE A 78 18.51 -20.32 -18.19
C ILE A 78 17.25 -19.46 -18.22
N LEU A 79 16.72 -19.17 -19.41
CA LEU A 79 15.51 -18.39 -19.56
C LEU A 79 14.29 -19.12 -19.01
N ALA A 80 14.18 -20.43 -19.21
CA ALA A 80 13.12 -21.24 -18.61
C ALA A 80 13.10 -21.08 -17.08
N ALA A 81 14.27 -21.19 -16.43
CA ALA A 81 14.35 -21.16 -14.97
C ALA A 81 14.07 -19.74 -14.44
N TYR A 82 14.63 -18.73 -15.09
CA TYR A 82 14.41 -17.33 -14.72
C TYR A 82 12.95 -16.92 -14.93
N GLN A 83 12.39 -17.18 -16.11
CA GLN A 83 11.01 -16.84 -16.45
C GLN A 83 10.01 -17.58 -15.57
N SER A 84 10.32 -18.81 -15.13
CA SER A 84 9.51 -19.53 -14.15
C SER A 84 9.41 -18.78 -12.82
N VAL A 85 10.54 -18.37 -12.22
CA VAL A 85 10.54 -17.56 -10.97
C VAL A 85 9.79 -16.24 -11.15
N GLN A 86 9.96 -15.61 -12.31
CA GLN A 86 9.30 -14.37 -12.68
C GLN A 86 7.78 -14.53 -12.80
N ALA A 87 7.31 -15.62 -13.41
CA ALA A 87 5.88 -15.92 -13.51
C ALA A 87 5.28 -16.25 -12.14
N LEU A 88 5.97 -17.05 -11.33
CA LEU A 88 5.54 -17.37 -9.96
C LEU A 88 5.35 -16.11 -9.12
N PHE A 89 6.29 -15.15 -9.17
CA PHE A 89 6.16 -13.86 -8.48
C PHE A 89 4.86 -13.12 -8.78
N ARG A 90 4.47 -13.13 -10.06
CA ARG A 90 3.32 -12.37 -10.56
C ARG A 90 2.00 -13.10 -10.34
N SER A 91 2.06 -14.41 -10.21
CA SER A 91 0.90 -15.27 -9.97
C SER A 91 0.61 -15.49 -8.49
N ILE A 92 1.62 -15.45 -7.63
CA ILE A 92 1.45 -15.74 -6.20
C ILE A 92 0.70 -14.61 -5.48
N LYS A 93 -0.45 -14.96 -4.90
CA LYS A 93 -1.36 -14.07 -4.16
C LYS A 93 -2.29 -14.90 -3.26
N PRO A 94 -2.99 -14.30 -2.29
CA PRO A 94 -3.93 -15.03 -1.44
C PRO A 94 -4.99 -15.79 -2.27
N GLY A 95 -5.26 -17.04 -1.90
CA GLY A 95 -6.24 -17.92 -2.56
C GLY A 95 -5.73 -18.66 -3.80
N VAL A 96 -4.51 -18.39 -4.28
CA VAL A 96 -3.88 -19.20 -5.34
C VAL A 96 -3.35 -20.49 -4.73
N THR A 97 -3.48 -21.63 -5.42
CA THR A 97 -2.98 -22.92 -4.92
C THR A 97 -1.54 -23.17 -5.33
N ASN A 98 -0.78 -23.87 -4.49
CA ASN A 98 0.58 -24.32 -4.83
C ASN A 98 0.63 -25.19 -6.11
N THR A 99 -0.35 -26.06 -6.34
CA THR A 99 -0.46 -26.90 -7.54
C THR A 99 -0.60 -26.08 -8.82
N SER A 100 -1.32 -24.95 -8.78
CA SER A 100 -1.43 -24.05 -9.92
C SER A 100 -0.10 -23.37 -10.27
N LEU A 101 0.71 -23.08 -9.25
CA LEU A 101 2.05 -22.52 -9.38
C LEU A 101 3.03 -23.55 -9.96
N THR A 102 2.97 -24.82 -9.51
CA THR A 102 3.71 -25.94 -10.11
C THR A 102 3.46 -26.07 -11.62
N LYS A 103 2.19 -25.95 -12.05
CA LYS A 103 1.81 -26.04 -13.48
C LYS A 103 2.44 -24.94 -14.33
N ILE A 104 2.64 -23.74 -13.77
CA ILE A 104 3.32 -22.64 -14.46
C ILE A 104 4.79 -22.99 -14.73
N ILE A 105 5.48 -23.58 -13.76
CA ILE A 105 6.89 -24.02 -13.92
C ILE A 105 6.97 -25.07 -15.04
N GLN A 106 6.07 -26.06 -15.02
CA GLN A 106 6.03 -27.12 -16.02
C GLN A 106 5.78 -26.55 -17.43
N GLN A 107 4.78 -25.67 -17.58
CA GLN A 107 4.44 -25.07 -18.87
C GLN A 107 5.61 -24.27 -19.48
N ILE A 108 6.28 -23.44 -18.67
CA ILE A 108 7.44 -22.65 -19.14
C ILE A 108 8.59 -23.58 -19.53
N SER A 109 8.84 -24.63 -18.73
CA SER A 109 9.89 -25.61 -19.03
C SER A 109 9.64 -26.32 -20.36
N ASP A 110 8.41 -26.78 -20.58
CA ASP A 110 8.00 -27.51 -21.79
C ASP A 110 8.09 -26.64 -23.06
N ASP A 111 7.75 -25.36 -22.95
CA ASP A 111 7.89 -24.39 -24.03
C ASP A 111 9.36 -24.21 -24.45
N HIS A 112 10.27 -24.15 -23.47
CA HIS A 112 11.72 -24.07 -23.69
C HIS A 112 12.40 -25.42 -23.99
N LYS A 113 11.63 -26.51 -24.10
CA LYS A 113 12.16 -27.89 -24.27
C LYS A 113 13.15 -28.31 -23.18
N CYS A 114 12.87 -27.88 -21.95
CA CYS A 114 13.62 -28.22 -20.75
C CYS A 114 12.72 -28.93 -19.73
N THR A 115 13.31 -29.47 -18.67
CA THR A 115 12.61 -30.27 -17.66
C THR A 115 12.89 -29.71 -16.26
N PRO A 116 11.88 -29.44 -15.42
CA PRO A 116 12.15 -29.10 -14.02
C PRO A 116 12.72 -30.30 -13.25
N LEU A 117 13.58 -30.03 -12.27
CA LEU A 117 14.18 -31.11 -11.46
C LEU A 117 13.18 -31.76 -10.50
N GLU A 118 13.30 -33.08 -10.36
CA GLU A 118 12.59 -33.88 -9.35
C GLU A 118 13.15 -33.59 -7.93
N GLY A 119 12.29 -33.65 -6.92
CA GLY A 119 12.67 -33.46 -5.51
C GLY A 119 12.95 -32.03 -5.06
N VAL A 120 12.80 -31.02 -5.93
CA VAL A 120 13.03 -29.61 -5.60
C VAL A 120 11.74 -28.93 -5.14
N LEU A 121 11.81 -28.26 -3.98
CA LEU A 121 10.69 -27.62 -3.31
C LEU A 121 11.00 -26.14 -3.04
N SER A 122 10.05 -25.27 -3.38
CA SER A 122 9.98 -23.91 -2.86
C SER A 122 9.27 -23.94 -1.51
N HIS A 123 9.95 -23.54 -0.44
CA HIS A 123 9.42 -23.63 0.93
C HIS A 123 8.84 -22.32 1.45
N GLU A 124 7.74 -22.42 2.21
CA GLU A 124 7.37 -21.39 3.18
C GLU A 124 8.49 -21.24 4.21
N VAL A 125 8.91 -20.01 4.49
CA VAL A 125 9.90 -19.69 5.52
C VAL A 125 9.26 -18.91 6.66
N LYS A 126 9.69 -19.24 7.88
CA LYS A 126 9.30 -18.56 9.11
C LYS A 126 10.54 -18.07 9.83
N ARG A 127 10.33 -17.25 10.86
CA ARG A 127 11.45 -16.78 11.69
C ARG A 127 12.20 -17.99 12.28
N HIS A 128 13.50 -18.09 11.98
CA HIS A 128 14.40 -19.18 12.35
C HIS A 128 14.07 -20.55 11.72
N PHE A 129 13.22 -20.62 10.70
CA PHE A 129 12.80 -21.89 10.12
C PHE A 129 12.69 -21.81 8.59
N ILE A 130 13.56 -22.55 7.90
CA ILE A 130 13.75 -22.47 6.44
C ILE A 130 12.93 -23.50 5.63
N ASP A 131 12.53 -24.63 6.25
CA ASP A 131 11.86 -25.74 5.55
C ASP A 131 10.41 -25.86 6.05
N GLY A 132 9.57 -24.87 5.74
CA GLY A 132 8.13 -24.91 6.05
C GLY A 132 7.40 -26.05 5.36
N ASN A 133 6.26 -26.45 5.94
CA ASN A 133 5.42 -27.52 5.41
C ASN A 133 4.68 -27.13 4.13
N LYS A 134 4.30 -25.85 4.02
CA LYS A 134 3.67 -25.31 2.81
C LYS A 134 4.75 -25.18 1.74
N VAL A 135 4.55 -25.89 0.63
CA VAL A 135 5.57 -26.02 -0.43
C VAL A 135 4.95 -25.91 -1.83
N ILE A 136 5.76 -25.44 -2.78
CA ILE A 136 5.49 -25.54 -4.22
C ILE A 136 6.56 -26.48 -4.80
N ILE A 137 6.14 -27.57 -5.43
CA ILE A 137 7.08 -28.52 -6.04
C ILE A 137 7.43 -28.07 -7.46
N ASN A 138 8.68 -28.26 -7.89
CA ASN A 138 9.09 -27.91 -9.26
C ASN A 138 8.45 -28.85 -10.29
N ARG A 139 8.35 -30.14 -9.95
CA ARG A 139 7.81 -31.19 -10.81
C ARG A 139 7.13 -32.28 -10.00
N GLU A 140 5.90 -32.60 -10.38
CA GLU A 140 5.18 -33.76 -9.84
C GLU A 140 5.56 -35.04 -10.60
N THR A 141 5.70 -36.13 -9.86
CA THR A 141 5.85 -37.48 -10.40
C THR A 141 4.86 -38.43 -9.72
N GLN A 142 4.77 -39.69 -10.17
CA GLN A 142 3.93 -40.68 -9.50
C GLN A 142 4.34 -40.92 -8.04
N GLU A 143 5.63 -40.75 -7.74
CA GLU A 143 6.22 -40.98 -6.41
C GLU A 143 6.34 -39.69 -5.57
N GLN A 144 6.41 -38.52 -6.23
CA GLN A 144 6.62 -37.23 -5.59
C GLN A 144 5.48 -36.27 -5.92
N ARG A 145 4.63 -36.01 -4.93
CA ARG A 145 3.52 -35.04 -5.00
C ARG A 145 3.38 -34.32 -3.67
N VAL A 146 2.78 -33.14 -3.71
CA VAL A 146 2.47 -32.34 -2.53
C VAL A 146 0.95 -32.16 -2.44
N ASP A 147 0.44 -32.04 -1.23
CA ASP A 147 -0.98 -31.75 -1.03
C ASP A 147 -1.31 -30.34 -1.54
N GLU A 148 -2.51 -30.17 -2.07
CA GLU A 148 -2.98 -28.88 -2.53
C GLU A 148 -3.25 -27.96 -1.33
N GLU A 149 -2.58 -26.81 -1.31
CA GLU A 149 -2.74 -25.79 -0.29
C GLU A 149 -2.89 -24.41 -0.92
N GLU A 150 -3.74 -23.58 -0.33
CA GLU A 150 -3.88 -22.18 -0.70
C GLU A 150 -2.78 -21.31 -0.06
N ILE A 151 -2.24 -20.40 -0.87
CA ILE A 151 -1.38 -19.32 -0.41
C ILE A 151 -2.22 -18.32 0.40
N GLN A 152 -1.70 -17.90 1.55
CA GLN A 152 -2.37 -17.03 2.51
C GLN A 152 -1.67 -15.68 2.66
N VAL A 153 -2.41 -14.70 3.20
CA VAL A 153 -1.85 -13.40 3.57
C VAL A 153 -0.77 -13.59 4.65
N ASN A 154 0.37 -12.94 4.45
CA ASN A 154 1.59 -13.01 5.27
C ASN A 154 2.44 -14.27 5.10
N ASP A 155 2.12 -15.15 4.15
CA ASP A 155 3.05 -16.20 3.74
C ASP A 155 4.36 -15.56 3.24
N VAL A 156 5.50 -16.11 3.64
CA VAL A 156 6.81 -15.77 3.07
C VAL A 156 7.36 -17.04 2.46
N ILE A 157 7.65 -17.03 1.16
CA ILE A 157 7.99 -18.23 0.40
C ILE A 157 9.28 -17.97 -0.37
N VAL A 158 10.19 -18.94 -0.30
CA VAL A 158 11.39 -18.99 -1.15
C VAL A 158 10.99 -19.72 -2.43
N LEU A 159 10.78 -18.98 -3.51
CA LEU A 159 10.53 -19.51 -4.85
C LEU A 159 11.87 -20.00 -5.39
N ASP A 160 12.09 -21.31 -5.31
CA ASP A 160 13.32 -21.98 -5.69
C ASP A 160 13.06 -22.87 -6.92
N VAL A 161 13.61 -22.47 -8.06
CA VAL A 161 13.34 -23.13 -9.34
C VAL A 161 14.62 -23.65 -9.95
N TYR A 162 14.63 -24.95 -10.26
CA TYR A 162 15.71 -25.64 -10.94
C TYR A 162 15.18 -26.31 -12.20
N ILE A 163 15.83 -26.03 -13.33
CA ILE A 163 15.49 -26.61 -14.63
C ILE A 163 16.74 -27.18 -15.27
N THR A 164 16.59 -28.32 -15.94
CA THR A 164 17.65 -29.03 -16.67
C THR A 164 17.30 -29.22 -18.14
N THR A 165 18.32 -29.33 -19.00
CA THR A 165 18.15 -29.85 -20.37
C THR A 165 18.02 -31.37 -20.43
N GLY A 166 18.20 -32.06 -19.30
CA GLY A 166 18.10 -33.51 -19.15
C GLY A 166 16.69 -34.00 -18.81
N ASP A 167 16.60 -35.20 -18.23
CA ASP A 167 15.35 -35.89 -17.89
C ASP A 167 14.70 -35.44 -16.57
N GLY A 168 15.30 -34.47 -15.88
CA GLY A 168 14.86 -33.96 -14.58
C GLY A 168 15.37 -34.74 -13.38
N LYS A 169 16.08 -35.86 -13.58
CA LYS A 169 16.61 -36.68 -12.48
C LYS A 169 17.97 -36.16 -12.02
N THR A 170 18.24 -36.36 -10.74
CA THR A 170 19.49 -35.99 -10.10
C THR A 170 20.15 -37.20 -9.43
N LYS A 171 21.46 -37.11 -9.24
CA LYS A 171 22.26 -38.05 -8.45
C LYS A 171 23.16 -37.27 -7.51
N GLU A 172 23.45 -37.84 -6.34
CA GLU A 172 24.48 -37.28 -5.48
C GLU A 172 25.85 -37.35 -6.19
N SER A 173 26.59 -36.25 -6.09
CA SER A 173 27.95 -36.13 -6.59
C SER A 173 28.95 -36.82 -5.65
N GLU A 174 30.13 -37.14 -6.16
CA GLU A 174 31.29 -37.51 -5.33
C GLU A 174 31.85 -36.31 -4.55
N LEU A 175 31.41 -35.08 -4.88
CA LEU A 175 31.78 -33.87 -4.15
C LEU A 175 31.26 -33.92 -2.72
N ARG A 176 32.13 -33.57 -1.77
CA ARG A 176 31.80 -33.57 -0.36
C ARG A 176 30.68 -32.58 -0.05
N THR A 177 29.67 -33.03 0.70
CA THR A 177 28.70 -32.15 1.35
C THR A 177 29.40 -31.15 2.27
N THR A 178 29.14 -29.86 2.06
CA THR A 178 29.72 -28.77 2.87
C THR A 178 28.69 -27.91 3.58
N VAL A 179 27.40 -28.09 3.28
CA VAL A 179 26.29 -27.36 3.88
C VAL A 179 25.42 -28.33 4.68
N TYR A 180 25.10 -27.93 5.89
CA TYR A 180 24.33 -28.72 6.84
C TYR A 180 23.34 -27.83 7.57
N LYS A 181 22.24 -28.43 8.03
CA LYS A 181 21.30 -27.83 8.98
C LYS A 181 21.15 -28.77 10.17
N ARG A 182 20.95 -28.22 11.36
CA ARG A 182 20.66 -29.04 12.54
C ARG A 182 19.29 -29.71 12.45
N ALA A 183 19.22 -30.99 12.82
CA ALA A 183 17.96 -31.66 13.13
C ALA A 183 17.45 -31.23 14.52
N LEU A 184 16.30 -30.57 14.57
CA LEU A 184 15.79 -29.94 15.80
C LEU A 184 15.08 -30.93 16.75
N ASP A 185 14.63 -32.04 16.21
CA ASP A 185 13.88 -33.12 16.86
C ASP A 185 14.77 -34.30 17.28
N ARG A 186 16.03 -34.32 16.83
CA ARG A 186 16.97 -35.39 17.14
C ARG A 186 17.90 -35.01 18.30
N GLN A 187 18.08 -35.95 19.21
CA GLN A 187 19.01 -35.84 20.33
C GLN A 187 19.87 -37.10 20.41
N TYR A 188 21.17 -36.91 20.53
CA TYR A 188 22.14 -37.97 20.68
C TYR A 188 23.33 -37.48 21.51
N GLN A 189 23.82 -38.33 22.41
CA GLN A 189 25.01 -38.01 23.21
C GLN A 189 26.27 -38.39 22.46
N LEU A 190 26.92 -37.40 21.84
CA LEU A 190 28.18 -37.60 21.11
C LEU A 190 29.29 -38.10 22.03
N LYS A 191 30.02 -39.12 21.56
CA LYS A 191 31.03 -39.81 22.38
C LYS A 191 32.36 -39.09 22.37
N THR A 192 32.69 -38.41 21.28
CA THR A 192 33.96 -37.68 21.16
C THR A 192 33.89 -36.27 21.75
N LYS A 193 35.01 -35.80 22.34
CA LYS A 193 35.13 -34.41 22.82
C LYS A 193 34.98 -33.40 21.69
N HIS A 194 35.54 -33.72 20.52
CA HIS A 194 35.49 -32.90 19.31
C HIS A 194 34.06 -32.78 18.77
N GLY A 195 33.30 -33.89 18.69
CA GLY A 195 31.90 -33.87 18.27
C GLY A 195 31.02 -33.01 19.20
N ARG A 196 31.21 -33.14 20.51
CA ARG A 196 30.48 -32.30 21.49
C ARG A 196 30.80 -30.82 21.33
N ALA A 197 32.08 -30.45 21.19
CA ALA A 197 32.48 -29.06 21.00
C ALA A 197 31.91 -28.47 19.68
N PHE A 198 31.99 -29.23 18.60
CA PHE A 198 31.44 -28.85 17.30
C PHE A 198 29.91 -28.63 17.37
N MET A 199 29.15 -29.55 17.96
CA MET A 199 27.71 -29.37 18.10
C MET A 199 27.33 -28.21 19.02
N GLN A 200 28.13 -27.94 20.05
CA GLN A 200 27.92 -26.77 20.91
C GLN A 200 28.08 -25.48 20.11
N GLU A 201 29.13 -25.36 19.29
CA GLU A 201 29.31 -24.21 18.41
C GLU A 201 28.19 -24.08 17.38
N VAL A 202 27.70 -25.20 16.82
CA VAL A 202 26.51 -25.22 15.96
C VAL A 202 25.27 -24.71 16.71
N TYR A 203 25.06 -25.11 17.97
CA TYR A 203 23.93 -24.61 18.76
C TYR A 203 23.99 -23.11 19.01
N ASP A 204 25.19 -22.58 19.28
CA ASP A 204 25.36 -21.18 19.64
C ASP A 204 25.30 -20.27 18.41
N LYS A 205 25.91 -20.68 17.29
CA LYS A 205 26.00 -19.86 16.05
C LYS A 205 24.87 -20.13 15.06
N TYR A 206 24.42 -21.38 14.95
CA TYR A 206 23.49 -21.85 13.91
C TYR A 206 22.35 -22.70 14.51
N PRO A 207 21.56 -22.13 15.43
CA PRO A 207 20.63 -22.91 16.26
C PRO A 207 19.60 -23.70 15.45
N SER A 208 19.20 -23.19 14.28
CA SER A 208 18.17 -23.79 13.43
C SER A 208 18.33 -23.55 11.92
N LEU A 209 19.31 -22.75 11.50
CA LEU A 209 19.54 -22.38 10.10
C LEU A 209 20.77 -23.09 9.53
N CYS A 210 20.87 -23.11 8.20
CA CYS A 210 21.96 -23.76 7.50
C CYS A 210 23.30 -23.09 7.82
N PHE A 211 24.36 -23.88 7.81
CA PHE A 211 25.73 -23.43 7.97
C PHE A 211 26.65 -24.17 7.00
N SER A 212 27.79 -23.56 6.70
CA SER A 212 28.84 -24.18 5.88
C SER A 212 30.02 -24.58 6.76
N LEU A 213 30.67 -25.70 6.44
CA LEU A 213 31.88 -26.14 7.14
C LEU A 213 33.02 -25.11 7.11
N ARG A 214 33.04 -24.21 6.12
CA ARG A 214 34.03 -23.12 6.05
C ARG A 214 33.83 -22.01 7.09
N SER A 215 32.72 -22.05 7.82
CA SER A 215 32.41 -21.06 8.86
C SER A 215 33.07 -21.36 10.22
N PHE A 216 33.76 -22.51 10.32
CA PHE A 216 34.49 -22.92 11.51
C PHE A 216 35.98 -22.61 11.33
N GLU A 217 36.63 -22.11 12.38
CA GLU A 217 38.06 -21.76 12.34
C GLU A 217 38.95 -23.00 12.15
N ASP A 218 38.60 -24.12 12.81
CA ASP A 218 39.29 -25.41 12.64
C ASP A 218 38.51 -26.32 11.67
N GLU A 219 38.83 -26.20 10.38
CA GLU A 219 38.19 -27.00 9.33
C GLU A 219 38.41 -28.50 9.46
N ILE A 220 39.57 -28.94 9.98
CA ILE A 220 39.91 -30.37 10.07
C ILE A 220 39.02 -31.02 11.12
N THR A 221 38.93 -30.39 12.29
CA THR A 221 38.06 -30.86 13.38
C THR A 221 36.60 -30.82 12.95
N ALA A 222 36.15 -29.76 12.28
CA ALA A 222 34.78 -29.66 11.76
C ALA A 222 34.46 -30.78 10.76
N LYS A 223 35.38 -31.11 9.85
CA LYS A 223 35.23 -32.21 8.86
C LYS A 223 35.12 -33.59 9.50
N LEU A 224 35.80 -33.84 10.62
CA LEU A 224 35.69 -35.10 11.35
C LEU A 224 34.40 -35.15 12.19
N ALA A 225 34.10 -34.08 12.92
CA ALA A 225 32.95 -34.00 13.80
C ALA A 225 31.63 -34.08 13.03
N VAL A 226 31.52 -33.43 11.87
CA VAL A 226 30.29 -33.44 11.07
C VAL A 226 29.91 -34.84 10.59
N GLN A 227 30.87 -35.73 10.33
CA GLN A 227 30.61 -37.11 9.93
C GLN A 227 29.97 -37.91 11.07
N GLU A 228 30.47 -37.76 12.30
CA GLU A 228 29.85 -38.37 13.50
C GLU A 228 28.42 -37.83 13.70
N CYS A 229 28.25 -36.52 13.58
CA CYS A 229 26.95 -35.87 13.80
C CYS A 229 25.91 -36.27 12.75
N ALA A 230 26.28 -36.29 11.46
CA ALA A 230 25.42 -36.72 10.38
C ALA A 230 25.05 -38.20 10.48
N LYS A 231 26.01 -39.08 10.86
CA LYS A 231 25.75 -40.51 11.09
C LYS A 231 24.71 -40.75 12.19
N HIS A 232 24.62 -39.85 13.17
CA HIS A 232 23.65 -39.91 14.25
C HIS A 232 22.42 -39.02 14.01
N GLU A 233 22.18 -38.59 12.77
CA GLU A 233 21.02 -37.78 12.35
C GLU A 233 20.88 -36.46 13.14
N LEU A 234 21.95 -35.96 13.75
CA LEU A 234 21.94 -34.67 14.43
C LEU A 234 21.94 -33.50 13.43
N LEU A 235 22.31 -33.77 12.19
CA LEU A 235 22.41 -32.83 11.09
C LEU A 235 21.74 -33.39 9.84
N ASN A 236 21.01 -32.54 9.13
CA ASN A 236 20.49 -32.75 7.80
C ASN A 236 21.52 -32.26 6.78
N PRO A 237 22.13 -33.15 5.98
CA PRO A 237 23.06 -32.76 4.93
C PRO A 237 22.32 -32.15 3.72
N TYR A 238 22.94 -31.16 3.07
CA TYR A 238 22.51 -30.65 1.75
C TYR A 238 23.53 -31.13 0.71
N PRO A 239 23.36 -32.34 0.15
CA PRO A 239 24.34 -32.95 -0.75
C PRO A 239 24.46 -32.16 -2.05
N VAL A 240 25.64 -32.26 -2.67
CA VAL A 240 25.84 -31.70 -4.02
C VAL A 240 25.19 -32.63 -5.02
N LEU A 241 24.16 -32.15 -5.71
CA LEU A 241 23.44 -32.91 -6.72
C LEU A 241 23.95 -32.57 -8.12
N ILE A 242 24.00 -33.58 -8.99
CA ILE A 242 24.32 -33.43 -10.41
C ILE A 242 23.20 -34.03 -11.27
N SER A 243 22.94 -33.39 -12.40
CA SER A 243 22.13 -33.97 -13.48
C SER A 243 23.09 -34.43 -14.59
N PRO A 244 23.35 -35.74 -14.75
CA PRO A 244 24.38 -36.22 -15.66
C PRO A 244 24.16 -35.80 -17.12
N ASN A 245 25.23 -35.42 -17.82
CA ASN A 245 25.22 -35.07 -19.25
C ASN A 245 24.21 -33.98 -19.65
N SER A 246 23.84 -33.08 -18.73
CA SER A 246 22.87 -32.00 -18.98
C SER A 246 23.33 -30.69 -18.34
N ILE A 247 22.63 -29.62 -18.70
CA ILE A 247 22.88 -28.26 -18.19
C ILE A 247 21.76 -27.94 -17.21
N VAL A 248 22.12 -27.44 -16.03
CA VAL A 248 21.16 -27.05 -14.99
C VAL A 248 21.24 -25.54 -14.74
N ALA A 249 20.09 -24.89 -14.67
CA ALA A 249 19.95 -23.51 -14.23
C ALA A 249 19.08 -23.45 -12.96
N GLN A 250 19.44 -22.55 -12.04
CA GLN A 250 18.73 -22.25 -10.80
C GLN A 250 18.52 -20.74 -10.68
N PHE A 251 17.28 -20.38 -10.35
CA PHE A 251 16.97 -19.04 -9.87
C PHE A 251 16.13 -19.16 -8.61
N THR A 252 16.45 -18.32 -7.61
CA THR A 252 15.73 -18.32 -6.34
C THR A 252 15.39 -16.90 -5.92
N MET A 253 14.19 -16.72 -5.40
CA MET A 253 13.70 -15.44 -4.90
C MET A 253 12.79 -15.65 -3.68
N THR A 254 13.01 -14.86 -2.63
CA THR A 254 12.12 -14.81 -1.48
C THR A 254 11.05 -13.75 -1.71
N VAL A 255 9.78 -14.13 -1.51
CA VAL A 255 8.61 -13.25 -1.63
C VAL A 255 7.81 -13.23 -0.34
N ALA A 256 7.18 -12.10 -0.05
CA ALA A 256 6.19 -11.97 1.03
C ALA A 256 4.83 -11.60 0.45
N VAL A 257 3.83 -12.44 0.71
CA VAL A 257 2.46 -12.28 0.21
C VAL A 257 1.70 -11.35 1.14
N LEU A 258 1.24 -10.21 0.65
CA LEU A 258 0.44 -9.23 1.38
C LEU A 258 -1.02 -9.33 0.93
N ALA A 259 -1.94 -8.68 1.67
CA ALA A 259 -3.37 -8.75 1.38
C ALA A 259 -3.72 -8.35 -0.06
N ASN A 260 -3.07 -7.30 -0.58
CA ASN A 260 -3.36 -6.70 -1.89
C ASN A 260 -2.14 -6.65 -2.83
N SER A 261 -1.02 -7.28 -2.46
CA SER A 261 0.21 -7.24 -3.27
C SER A 261 1.22 -8.31 -2.86
N THR A 262 2.24 -8.54 -3.68
CA THR A 262 3.36 -9.43 -3.38
C THR A 262 4.65 -8.61 -3.34
N LEU A 263 5.39 -8.72 -2.24
CA LEU A 263 6.65 -8.02 -2.05
C LEU A 263 7.81 -8.95 -2.40
N GLN A 264 8.68 -8.51 -3.32
CA GLN A 264 9.97 -9.14 -3.54
C GLN A 264 10.93 -8.79 -2.38
N VAL A 265 11.32 -9.80 -1.59
CA VAL A 265 12.26 -9.64 -0.46
C VAL A 265 13.71 -9.77 -0.93
N SER A 266 13.98 -10.71 -1.83
CA SER A 266 15.30 -10.96 -2.44
C SER A 266 15.15 -11.31 -3.93
N GLY A 267 16.24 -11.69 -4.59
CA GLY A 267 16.25 -12.02 -6.01
C GLY A 267 16.93 -10.95 -6.86
N LEU A 268 17.43 -11.38 -8.02
CA LEU A 268 18.28 -10.60 -8.91
C LEU A 268 17.67 -10.56 -10.31
N LYS A 269 17.88 -9.43 -10.99
CA LYS A 269 17.49 -9.28 -12.39
C LYS A 269 18.53 -9.95 -13.29
N LEU A 270 18.05 -10.68 -14.28
CA LEU A 270 18.84 -11.15 -15.40
C LEU A 270 18.69 -10.17 -16.56
N ASP A 271 19.78 -9.87 -17.26
CA ASP A 271 19.72 -9.16 -18.54
C ASP A 271 19.38 -10.14 -19.65
N GLU A 272 18.08 -10.31 -19.91
CA GLU A 272 17.56 -11.26 -20.91
C GLU A 272 18.07 -10.97 -22.33
N THR A 273 18.53 -9.75 -22.62
CA THR A 273 19.05 -9.38 -23.95
C THR A 273 20.35 -10.09 -24.33
N LYS A 274 21.01 -10.73 -23.36
CA LYS A 274 22.22 -11.54 -23.56
C LYS A 274 21.95 -12.97 -24.02
N PHE A 275 20.67 -13.37 -24.07
CA PHE A 275 20.28 -14.75 -24.32
C PHE A 275 19.48 -14.85 -25.62
N LYS A 276 19.91 -15.75 -26.51
CA LYS A 276 19.15 -16.13 -27.71
C LYS A 276 18.72 -17.59 -27.60
N PRO A 277 17.54 -17.84 -27.02
CA PRO A 277 17.06 -19.21 -26.91
C PRO A 277 16.65 -19.73 -28.29
N ALA A 278 16.73 -21.05 -28.47
CA ALA A 278 16.18 -21.73 -29.65
C ALA A 278 14.65 -21.89 -29.53
N HIS A 279 14.12 -21.83 -28.32
CA HIS A 279 12.71 -21.99 -28.00
C HIS A 279 12.21 -20.79 -27.18
N ASP A 280 10.92 -20.49 -27.26
CA ASP A 280 10.31 -19.40 -26.50
C ASP A 280 8.94 -19.86 -26.00
N ILE A 281 8.42 -19.12 -25.02
CA ILE A 281 7.06 -19.32 -24.50
C ILE A 281 6.08 -19.23 -25.66
N ASN A 282 5.06 -20.09 -25.69
CA ASN A 282 4.04 -20.07 -26.75
C ASN A 282 2.73 -19.46 -26.26
N ASP A 283 2.44 -19.59 -24.97
CA ASP A 283 1.19 -19.11 -24.38
C ASP A 283 1.15 -17.57 -24.27
N ALA A 284 0.14 -16.96 -24.90
CA ALA A 284 -0.01 -15.51 -24.94
C ALA A 284 -0.28 -14.90 -23.55
N ALA A 285 -1.08 -15.57 -22.72
CA ALA A 285 -1.39 -15.08 -21.38
C ALA A 285 -0.15 -15.10 -20.49
N LEU A 286 0.72 -16.09 -20.65
CA LEU A 286 2.00 -16.20 -19.95
C LEU A 286 3.01 -15.15 -20.41
N LYS A 287 3.07 -14.85 -21.72
CA LYS A 287 3.86 -13.72 -22.22
C LYS A 287 3.37 -12.39 -21.64
N ASP A 288 2.06 -12.18 -21.60
CA ASP A 288 1.49 -10.96 -21.03
C ASP A 288 1.70 -10.86 -19.52
N LEU A 289 1.65 -12.00 -18.81
CA LEU A 289 2.05 -12.08 -17.41
C LEU A 289 3.51 -11.64 -17.24
N LEU A 290 4.46 -12.17 -18.00
CA LEU A 290 5.89 -11.83 -17.84
C LEU A 290 6.21 -10.36 -18.15
N LYS A 291 5.44 -9.71 -19.03
CA LYS A 291 5.56 -8.26 -19.30
C LYS A 291 5.13 -7.37 -18.13
N LEU A 292 4.40 -7.91 -17.15
CA LEU A 292 3.94 -7.09 -16.02
C LEU A 292 5.13 -6.58 -15.20
N PRO A 293 5.09 -5.33 -14.71
CA PRO A 293 6.17 -4.78 -13.91
C PRO A 293 6.30 -5.51 -12.57
N MET A 294 7.53 -5.70 -12.12
CA MET A 294 7.82 -6.27 -10.80
C MET A 294 7.98 -5.22 -9.70
N ASP A 295 8.39 -4.00 -10.06
CA ASP A 295 8.63 -2.96 -9.08
C ASP A 295 7.32 -2.30 -8.61
N LYS A 296 7.31 -1.91 -7.35
CA LYS A 296 6.12 -1.42 -6.65
C LYS A 296 5.56 -0.13 -7.26
N GLU A 297 6.42 0.75 -7.78
CA GLU A 297 5.99 2.03 -8.36
C GLU A 297 5.27 1.83 -9.69
N SER A 298 5.84 1.02 -10.58
CA SER A 298 5.23 0.67 -11.86
C SER A 298 3.95 -0.18 -11.69
N GLN A 299 3.92 -1.06 -10.68
CA GLN A 299 2.68 -1.77 -10.31
C GLN A 299 1.60 -0.80 -9.81
N LYS A 300 1.95 0.16 -8.95
CA LYS A 300 1.01 1.18 -8.47
C LYS A 300 0.49 2.04 -9.61
N LYS A 301 1.37 2.45 -10.54
CA LYS A 301 1.00 3.21 -11.74
C LYS A 301 0.04 2.42 -12.63
N ARG A 302 0.36 1.16 -12.96
CA ARG A 302 -0.53 0.30 -13.73
C ARG A 302 -1.87 0.05 -13.04
N HIS A 303 -1.87 -0.14 -11.72
CA HIS A 303 -3.12 -0.29 -10.97
C HIS A 303 -3.98 0.96 -11.10
N LEU A 304 -3.37 2.15 -11.01
CA LEU A 304 -4.04 3.43 -11.24
C LEU A 304 -4.57 3.53 -12.68
N ASP A 305 -3.79 3.12 -13.68
CA ASP A 305 -4.18 3.12 -15.10
C ASP A 305 -5.34 2.14 -15.41
N ASN A 306 -5.51 1.10 -14.58
CA ASN A 306 -6.56 0.08 -14.71
C ASN A 306 -7.83 0.39 -13.90
N ILE A 307 -7.83 1.42 -13.06
CA ILE A 307 -9.05 1.83 -12.36
C ILE A 307 -9.98 2.44 -13.40
N GLU A 308 -11.15 1.81 -13.59
CA GLU A 308 -12.21 2.39 -14.40
C GLU A 308 -12.50 3.81 -13.91
N ALA A 309 -12.66 4.76 -14.83
CA ALA A 309 -13.01 6.16 -14.52
C ALA A 309 -14.41 6.33 -13.89
N ASP A 310 -15.02 5.25 -13.39
CA ASP A 310 -16.29 5.23 -12.67
C ASP A 310 -16.12 5.76 -11.24
N ILE A 311 -16.94 6.74 -10.87
CA ILE A 311 -16.81 7.45 -9.59
C ILE A 311 -16.95 6.52 -8.39
N ALA A 312 -17.91 5.60 -8.38
CA ALA A 312 -18.06 4.62 -7.30
C ALA A 312 -16.82 3.74 -7.15
N THR A 313 -16.21 3.28 -8.25
CA THR A 313 -14.94 2.53 -8.22
C THR A 313 -13.83 3.35 -7.56
N ILE A 314 -13.65 4.60 -7.97
CA ILE A 314 -12.57 5.45 -7.44
C ILE A 314 -12.79 5.77 -5.96
N CYS A 315 -14.03 6.05 -5.55
CA CYS A 315 -14.35 6.29 -4.15
C CYS A 315 -14.10 5.04 -3.29
N ALA A 316 -14.52 3.86 -3.76
CA ALA A 316 -14.25 2.58 -3.07
C ALA A 316 -12.74 2.30 -2.95
N PHE A 317 -11.98 2.63 -4.00
CA PHE A 317 -10.53 2.53 -3.99
C PHE A 317 -9.91 3.48 -2.94
N GLY A 318 -10.36 4.74 -2.89
CA GLY A 318 -9.91 5.71 -1.88
C GLY A 318 -10.14 5.22 -0.45
N ASP A 319 -11.36 4.74 -0.17
CA ASP A 319 -11.72 4.16 1.14
C ASP A 319 -10.84 2.95 1.50
N SER A 320 -10.58 2.07 0.52
CA SER A 320 -9.73 0.89 0.69
C SER A 320 -8.28 1.25 0.98
N GLU A 321 -7.71 2.21 0.26
CA GLU A 321 -6.33 2.68 0.47
C GLU A 321 -6.18 3.33 1.86
N ILE A 322 -7.13 4.18 2.26
CA ILE A 322 -7.15 4.79 3.60
C ILE A 322 -7.15 3.71 4.67
N ASN A 323 -8.07 2.75 4.59
CA ASN A 323 -8.14 1.65 5.54
C ASN A 323 -6.83 0.84 5.53
N GLY A 324 -6.26 0.57 4.36
CA GLY A 324 -4.98 -0.10 4.18
C GLY A 324 -3.82 0.59 4.89
N GLU A 325 -3.76 1.93 4.86
CA GLU A 325 -2.80 2.78 5.56
C GLU A 325 -3.07 2.84 7.08
N LEU A 326 -4.32 2.99 7.50
CA LEU A 326 -4.71 3.00 8.91
C LEU A 326 -4.30 1.70 9.61
N GLN A 327 -4.39 0.55 8.94
CA GLN A 327 -3.92 -0.74 9.45
C GLN A 327 -2.39 -0.80 9.69
N LYS A 328 -1.62 0.20 9.25
CA LYS A 328 -0.15 0.26 9.44
C LYS A 328 0.28 1.04 10.67
N VAL A 329 -0.62 1.78 11.30
CA VAL A 329 -0.33 2.73 12.40
C VAL A 329 -1.23 2.47 13.61
N TYR A 330 -0.74 2.80 14.82
CA TYR A 330 -1.52 2.72 16.07
C TYR A 330 -2.25 1.38 16.33
N ASN A 331 -1.61 0.24 16.04
CA ASN A 331 -2.20 -1.11 16.19
C ASN A 331 -2.27 -1.65 17.65
N LYS A 332 -2.24 -0.77 18.66
CA LYS A 332 -2.44 -1.20 20.05
C LYS A 332 -3.94 -1.46 20.27
N LYS A 333 -4.29 -2.40 21.14
CA LYS A 333 -5.69 -2.66 21.50
C LYS A 333 -6.34 -1.38 22.06
N GLY A 334 -7.58 -1.12 21.68
CA GLY A 334 -8.40 -0.01 22.19
C GLY A 334 -8.25 1.33 21.46
N ILE A 335 -7.48 1.42 20.38
CA ILE A 335 -7.42 2.63 19.54
C ILE A 335 -8.35 2.43 18.33
N GLU A 336 -9.47 3.13 18.33
CA GLU A 336 -10.40 3.16 17.19
C GLU A 336 -9.81 3.96 16.03
N LYS A 337 -10.06 3.54 14.79
CA LYS A 337 -9.57 4.23 13.60
C LYS A 337 -10.37 3.81 12.38
N GLY A 338 -10.53 4.73 11.45
CA GLY A 338 -11.33 4.50 10.26
C GLY A 338 -11.53 5.78 9.46
N LEU A 339 -12.53 5.75 8.60
CA LEU A 339 -13.02 6.91 7.88
C LEU A 339 -13.81 7.81 8.85
N ALA A 340 -13.50 9.10 8.87
CA ALA A 340 -14.33 10.10 9.51
C ALA A 340 -15.39 10.67 8.56
N PHE A 341 -15.04 10.70 7.27
CA PHE A 341 -15.90 11.08 6.18
C PHE A 341 -15.56 10.17 4.99
N PRO A 342 -16.54 9.52 4.34
CA PRO A 342 -16.28 8.61 3.24
C PRO A 342 -15.68 9.35 2.04
N THR A 343 -14.97 8.65 1.17
CA THR A 343 -14.48 9.26 -0.07
C THR A 343 -15.67 9.64 -0.96
N THR A 344 -15.69 10.89 -1.40
CA THR A 344 -16.67 11.46 -2.33
C THR A 344 -15.96 12.14 -3.50
N ILE A 345 -16.60 12.14 -4.67
CA ILE A 345 -16.12 12.84 -5.87
C ILE A 345 -17.29 13.56 -6.52
N SER A 346 -17.34 14.88 -6.38
CA SER A 346 -18.42 15.72 -6.92
C SER A 346 -17.93 16.52 -8.14
N VAL A 347 -18.57 16.32 -9.30
CA VAL A 347 -18.16 16.94 -10.57
C VAL A 347 -18.97 18.19 -10.91
N ASN A 348 -18.29 19.20 -11.45
CA ASN A 348 -18.88 20.41 -12.04
C ASN A 348 -19.87 21.11 -11.09
N GLN A 349 -21.16 21.12 -11.44
CA GLN A 349 -22.24 21.77 -10.69
C GLN A 349 -22.62 21.05 -9.38
N ILE A 350 -22.26 19.78 -9.22
CA ILE A 350 -22.50 19.03 -7.98
C ILE A 350 -21.58 19.61 -6.93
N CYS A 351 -22.13 20.10 -5.82
CA CYS A 351 -21.40 20.82 -4.79
C CYS A 351 -20.54 19.86 -3.97
N GLY A 352 -21.14 18.85 -3.33
CA GLY A 352 -20.44 17.94 -2.42
C GLY A 352 -21.18 16.63 -2.21
N HIS A 353 -20.61 15.75 -1.37
CA HIS A 353 -21.23 14.52 -0.87
C HIS A 353 -21.57 13.42 -1.90
N TYR A 354 -21.12 13.52 -3.16
CA TYR A 354 -21.41 12.49 -4.16
C TYR A 354 -20.52 11.25 -3.95
N SER A 355 -21.07 10.27 -3.25
CA SER A 355 -20.46 8.96 -2.98
C SER A 355 -21.42 7.86 -3.47
N PRO A 356 -21.60 7.68 -4.79
CA PRO A 356 -22.62 6.81 -5.33
C PRO A 356 -22.39 5.34 -4.99
N LEU A 357 -23.49 4.59 -5.00
CA LEU A 357 -23.50 3.13 -5.06
C LEU A 357 -23.09 2.68 -6.47
N LYS A 358 -22.57 1.46 -6.61
CA LYS A 358 -22.03 0.99 -7.90
C LYS A 358 -23.11 0.99 -9.00
N SER A 359 -24.36 0.68 -8.66
CA SER A 359 -25.48 0.69 -9.60
C SER A 359 -25.98 2.09 -9.99
N GLU A 360 -25.59 3.14 -9.27
CA GLU A 360 -26.09 4.52 -9.39
C GLU A 360 -24.94 5.51 -9.69
N SER A 361 -23.81 5.00 -10.17
CA SER A 361 -22.57 5.75 -10.43
C SER A 361 -22.52 6.34 -11.84
N SER A 362 -21.67 7.36 -12.00
CA SER A 362 -21.33 7.96 -13.29
C SER A 362 -19.82 7.94 -13.52
N LYS A 363 -19.41 8.13 -14.78
CA LYS A 363 -17.99 8.14 -15.18
C LYS A 363 -17.47 9.57 -15.24
N LEU A 364 -16.22 9.76 -14.82
CA LEU A 364 -15.46 10.99 -15.04
C LEU A 364 -15.18 11.17 -16.53
N VAL A 365 -15.31 12.40 -16.99
CA VAL A 365 -15.03 12.80 -18.37
C VAL A 365 -13.93 13.85 -18.38
N LYS A 366 -13.09 13.83 -19.43
CA LYS A 366 -12.07 14.86 -19.64
C LYS A 366 -12.70 16.25 -19.61
N GLY A 367 -12.12 17.16 -18.84
CA GLY A 367 -12.57 18.53 -18.62
C GLY A 367 -13.48 18.71 -17.41
N ASP A 368 -13.91 17.64 -16.74
CA ASP A 368 -14.67 17.74 -15.49
C ASP A 368 -13.87 18.44 -14.40
N VAL A 369 -14.52 19.34 -13.65
CA VAL A 369 -13.98 19.92 -12.41
C VAL A 369 -14.42 19.04 -11.25
N ALA A 370 -13.54 18.13 -10.84
CA ALA A 370 -13.81 17.10 -9.84
C ALA A 370 -13.30 17.52 -8.46
N LYS A 371 -14.22 17.60 -7.50
CA LYS A 371 -13.94 17.84 -6.08
C LYS A 371 -13.83 16.50 -5.37
N ILE A 372 -12.66 16.17 -4.86
CA ILE A 372 -12.38 14.92 -4.14
C ILE A 372 -12.32 15.26 -2.67
N GLU A 373 -13.15 14.62 -1.85
CA GLU A 373 -13.21 14.85 -0.40
C GLU A 373 -13.18 13.53 0.36
N LEU A 374 -12.43 13.49 1.45
CA LEU A 374 -12.35 12.33 2.35
C LEU A 374 -11.89 12.76 3.75
N GLY A 375 -12.20 11.94 4.74
CA GLY A 375 -11.81 12.18 6.13
C GLY A 375 -11.36 10.91 6.84
N VAL A 376 -10.41 11.06 7.76
CA VAL A 376 -9.88 9.97 8.59
C VAL A 376 -10.00 10.33 10.06
N HIS A 377 -10.14 9.32 10.92
CA HIS A 377 -9.96 9.50 12.35
C HIS A 377 -9.03 8.46 12.96
N ILE A 378 -8.32 8.88 14.00
CA ILE A 378 -7.58 8.00 14.91
C ILE A 378 -7.98 8.39 16.33
N ASP A 379 -8.48 7.44 17.09
CA ASP A 379 -9.05 7.62 18.43
C ASP A 379 -10.16 8.68 18.49
N GLY A 380 -10.87 8.86 17.38
CA GLY A 380 -11.90 9.88 17.22
C GLY A 380 -11.37 11.28 16.90
N TYR A 381 -10.07 11.51 16.81
CA TYR A 381 -9.51 12.78 16.34
C TYR A 381 -9.56 12.82 14.81
N ILE A 382 -10.21 13.84 14.26
CA ILE A 382 -10.63 13.91 12.86
C ILE A 382 -9.66 14.77 12.05
N ALA A 383 -9.38 14.33 10.83
CA ALA A 383 -8.75 15.14 9.79
C ALA A 383 -9.48 14.92 8.46
N ILE A 384 -9.96 15.99 7.86
CA ILE A 384 -10.68 16.02 6.57
C ILE A 384 -9.87 16.82 5.58
N ALA A 385 -9.83 16.38 4.32
CA ALA A 385 -9.23 17.12 3.23
C ALA A 385 -10.12 17.01 1.99
N ALA A 386 -10.17 18.10 1.25
CA ALA A 386 -10.75 18.13 -0.08
C ALA A 386 -9.86 18.91 -1.03
N HIS A 387 -9.90 18.50 -2.30
CA HIS A 387 -9.10 19.09 -3.36
C HIS A 387 -9.87 19.06 -4.67
N THR A 388 -9.78 20.16 -5.43
CA THR A 388 -10.38 20.24 -6.76
C THR A 388 -9.33 20.02 -7.84
N VAL A 389 -9.63 19.14 -8.80
CA VAL A 389 -8.79 18.87 -9.99
C VAL A 389 -9.61 19.02 -11.27
N VAL A 390 -8.92 19.24 -12.39
CA VAL A 390 -9.54 19.18 -13.72
C VAL A 390 -9.11 17.90 -14.43
N VAL A 391 -10.08 17.08 -14.83
CA VAL A 391 -9.81 15.74 -15.35
C VAL A 391 -9.13 15.82 -16.72
N GLY A 392 -7.90 15.33 -16.83
CA GLY A 392 -7.18 15.20 -18.11
C GLY A 392 -6.74 16.51 -18.76
N GLU A 393 -6.62 17.60 -18.01
CA GLU A 393 -6.11 18.89 -18.48
C GLU A 393 -4.89 19.34 -17.65
N ASP A 394 -3.79 19.68 -18.35
CA ASP A 394 -2.55 20.15 -17.71
C ASP A 394 -2.48 21.67 -17.52
N GLN A 395 -3.31 22.40 -18.28
CA GLN A 395 -3.45 23.86 -18.23
C GLN A 395 -4.94 24.18 -18.23
N VAL A 396 -5.36 25.01 -17.27
CA VAL A 396 -6.76 25.39 -17.07
C VAL A 396 -6.85 26.90 -17.17
N GLU A 397 -7.79 27.40 -17.97
CA GLU A 397 -7.93 28.83 -18.26
C GLU A 397 -9.36 29.33 -18.04
N GLY A 398 -9.53 30.65 -17.94
CA GLY A 398 -10.84 31.31 -17.85
C GLY A 398 -11.58 31.04 -16.55
N GLN A 399 -12.92 30.97 -16.61
CA GLN A 399 -13.76 30.84 -15.40
C GLN A 399 -13.47 29.59 -14.55
N LYS A 400 -13.00 28.48 -15.14
CA LYS A 400 -12.57 27.30 -14.38
C LYS A 400 -11.35 27.62 -13.51
N ALA A 401 -10.39 28.37 -14.06
CA ALA A 401 -9.22 28.80 -13.32
C ALA A 401 -9.60 29.84 -12.24
N ASP A 402 -10.50 30.79 -12.57
CA ASP A 402 -11.01 31.77 -11.61
C ASP A 402 -11.62 31.10 -10.36
N VAL A 403 -12.58 30.18 -10.54
CA VAL A 403 -13.28 29.54 -9.41
C VAL A 403 -12.37 28.62 -8.58
N ILE A 404 -11.45 27.91 -9.23
CA ILE A 404 -10.51 27.02 -8.54
C ILE A 404 -9.51 27.84 -7.72
N LEU A 405 -8.92 28.88 -8.30
CA LEU A 405 -7.98 29.74 -7.59
C LEU A 405 -8.67 30.54 -6.50
N ALA A 406 -9.88 31.04 -6.72
CA ALA A 406 -10.68 31.68 -5.68
C ALA A 406 -10.83 30.77 -4.45
N ALA A 407 -11.22 29.51 -4.65
CA ALA A 407 -11.48 28.59 -3.54
C ALA A 407 -10.17 28.21 -2.82
N TYR A 408 -9.12 27.94 -3.60
CA TYR A 408 -7.81 27.60 -3.05
C TYR A 408 -7.20 28.78 -2.29
N GLN A 409 -7.15 29.97 -2.88
CA GLN A 409 -6.60 31.16 -2.26
C GLN A 409 -7.41 31.58 -1.02
N SER A 410 -8.72 31.34 -1.01
CA SER A 410 -9.56 31.55 0.17
C SER A 410 -9.14 30.65 1.34
N VAL A 411 -9.04 29.32 1.16
CA VAL A 411 -8.60 28.44 2.27
C VAL A 411 -7.17 28.75 2.72
N GLN A 412 -6.32 29.17 1.78
CA GLN A 412 -4.94 29.61 2.04
C GLN A 412 -4.87 30.90 2.87
N ALA A 413 -5.73 31.88 2.57
CA ALA A 413 -5.84 33.11 3.32
C ALA A 413 -6.44 32.88 4.71
N LEU A 414 -7.44 32.00 4.83
CA LEU A 414 -8.00 31.58 6.11
C LEU A 414 -6.94 30.95 7.01
N PHE A 415 -6.16 29.98 6.49
CA PHE A 415 -5.08 29.35 7.25
C PHE A 415 -4.06 30.36 7.82
N ARG A 416 -3.76 31.43 7.07
CA ARG A 416 -2.80 32.47 7.49
C ARG A 416 -3.41 33.51 8.43
N SER A 417 -4.73 33.64 8.41
CA SER A 417 -5.45 34.64 9.19
C SER A 417 -5.97 34.06 10.51
N ILE A 418 -6.25 32.75 10.56
CA ILE A 418 -6.79 32.09 11.73
C ILE A 418 -5.75 32.01 12.85
N LYS A 419 -6.08 32.64 13.98
CA LYS A 419 -5.29 32.70 15.20
C LYS A 419 -6.20 33.09 16.38
N PRO A 420 -5.76 32.91 17.64
CA PRO A 420 -6.52 33.37 18.79
C PRO A 420 -6.84 34.87 18.69
N GLY A 421 -8.06 35.29 19.06
CA GLY A 421 -8.48 36.71 18.96
C GLY A 421 -9.22 37.08 17.68
N VAL A 422 -9.14 36.26 16.63
CA VAL A 422 -9.81 36.54 15.35
C VAL A 422 -11.25 36.05 15.42
N THR A 423 -12.20 36.83 14.89
CA THR A 423 -13.61 36.41 14.85
C THR A 423 -13.92 35.64 13.57
N ASN A 424 -14.83 34.68 13.65
CA ASN A 424 -15.35 33.95 12.48
C ASN A 424 -15.90 34.88 11.39
N THR A 425 -16.61 35.96 11.75
CA THR A 425 -17.13 36.96 10.80
C THR A 425 -16.01 37.64 10.01
N SER A 426 -14.86 37.91 10.62
CA SER A 426 -13.71 38.48 9.91
C SER A 426 -13.11 37.52 8.88
N LEU A 427 -13.14 36.21 9.17
CA LEU A 427 -12.70 35.16 8.27
C LEU A 427 -13.66 35.00 7.10
N THR A 428 -14.99 35.04 7.34
CA THR A 428 -16.01 35.04 6.28
C THR A 428 -15.81 36.19 5.29
N LYS A 429 -15.46 37.40 5.77
CA LYS A 429 -15.17 38.56 4.89
C LYS A 429 -13.98 38.33 3.96
N ILE A 430 -12.97 37.57 4.38
CA ILE A 430 -11.82 37.23 3.54
C ILE A 430 -12.26 36.34 2.37
N ILE A 431 -13.12 35.34 2.63
CA ILE A 431 -13.67 34.46 1.59
C ILE A 431 -14.46 35.28 0.56
N GLN A 432 -15.31 36.20 1.03
CA GLN A 432 -16.10 37.05 0.16
C GLN A 432 -15.22 37.95 -0.73
N GLN A 433 -14.22 38.61 -0.14
CA GLN A 433 -13.32 39.51 -0.88
C GLN A 433 -12.54 38.77 -1.98
N ILE A 434 -11.99 37.58 -1.70
CA ILE A 434 -11.26 36.79 -2.70
C ILE A 434 -12.20 36.33 -3.81
N SER A 435 -13.40 35.89 -3.45
CA SER A 435 -14.42 35.46 -4.43
C SER A 435 -14.79 36.60 -5.39
N ASP A 436 -15.03 37.80 -4.86
CA ASP A 436 -15.42 38.98 -5.64
C ASP A 436 -14.33 39.47 -6.59
N ASP A 437 -13.06 39.36 -6.15
CA ASP A 437 -11.89 39.67 -6.99
C ASP A 437 -11.82 38.74 -8.20
N HIS A 438 -12.11 37.45 -8.01
CA HIS A 438 -12.18 36.43 -9.06
C HIS A 438 -13.52 36.38 -9.82
N LYS A 439 -14.46 37.29 -9.54
CA LYS A 439 -15.82 37.29 -10.12
C LYS A 439 -16.58 35.98 -9.91
N CYS A 440 -16.38 35.37 -8.75
CA CYS A 440 -17.06 34.16 -8.29
C CYS A 440 -17.84 34.44 -7.00
N THR A 441 -18.64 33.47 -6.56
CA THR A 441 -19.51 33.63 -5.38
C THR A 441 -19.30 32.46 -4.42
N PRO A 442 -19.11 32.67 -3.10
CA PRO A 442 -19.11 31.57 -2.14
C PRO A 442 -20.51 30.93 -2.05
N LEU A 443 -20.58 29.62 -1.81
CA LEU A 443 -21.86 28.92 -1.66
C LEU A 443 -22.56 29.28 -0.34
N GLU A 444 -23.88 29.43 -0.40
CA GLU A 444 -24.75 29.55 0.76
C GLU A 444 -24.85 28.21 1.52
N GLY A 445 -25.01 28.28 2.85
CA GLY A 445 -25.21 27.11 3.71
C GLY A 445 -23.96 26.28 4.03
N VAL A 446 -22.77 26.67 3.55
CA VAL A 446 -21.51 25.97 3.82
C VAL A 446 -20.84 26.50 5.09
N LEU A 447 -20.47 25.58 5.99
CA LEU A 447 -19.86 25.86 7.28
C LEU A 447 -18.52 25.14 7.42
N SER A 448 -17.49 25.87 7.83
CA SER A 448 -16.27 25.31 8.40
C SER A 448 -16.51 25.03 9.88
N HIS A 449 -16.38 23.78 10.32
CA HIS A 449 -16.72 23.36 11.69
C HIS A 449 -15.50 23.22 12.59
N GLU A 450 -15.64 23.62 13.85
CA GLU A 450 -14.82 23.08 14.93
C GLU A 450 -15.03 21.56 15.01
N VAL A 451 -13.94 20.80 15.09
CA VAL A 451 -13.97 19.35 15.30
C VAL A 451 -13.44 18.99 16.67
N LYS A 452 -14.10 18.02 17.31
CA LYS A 452 -13.70 17.45 18.60
C LYS A 452 -13.53 15.94 18.46
N ARG A 453 -13.01 15.32 19.52
CA ARG A 453 -12.91 13.86 19.55
C ARG A 453 -14.30 13.24 19.37
N HIS A 454 -14.45 12.43 18.32
CA HIS A 454 -15.70 11.77 17.90
C HIS A 454 -16.83 12.69 17.41
N PHE A 455 -16.55 13.98 17.15
CA PHE A 455 -17.57 14.97 16.79
C PHE A 455 -17.08 15.87 15.64
N ILE A 456 -17.72 15.74 14.48
CA ILE A 456 -17.29 16.32 13.19
C ILE A 456 -17.86 17.73 12.92
N ASP A 457 -18.93 18.10 13.60
CA ASP A 457 -19.82 19.23 13.32
C ASP A 457 -20.04 20.06 14.61
N GLY A 458 -18.96 20.58 15.18
CA GLY A 458 -18.99 21.52 16.29
C GLY A 458 -19.82 22.77 15.98
N ASN A 459 -20.39 23.36 17.04
CA ASN A 459 -21.25 24.55 16.95
C ASN A 459 -20.46 25.83 16.61
N LYS A 460 -19.18 25.88 16.96
CA LYS A 460 -18.28 26.97 16.56
C LYS A 460 -17.97 26.81 15.08
N VAL A 461 -18.43 27.78 14.28
CA VAL A 461 -18.39 27.68 12.81
C VAL A 461 -17.93 28.98 12.14
N ILE A 462 -17.35 28.84 10.95
CA ILE A 462 -17.11 29.94 10.01
C ILE A 462 -17.98 29.68 8.78
N ILE A 463 -18.91 30.59 8.47
CA ILE A 463 -19.78 30.48 7.31
C ILE A 463 -19.06 30.99 6.05
N ASN A 464 -19.25 30.36 4.89
CA ASN A 464 -18.68 30.82 3.63
C ASN A 464 -19.30 32.15 3.16
N ARG A 465 -20.62 32.31 3.37
CA ARG A 465 -21.40 33.49 2.99
C ARG A 465 -22.59 33.68 3.91
N GLU A 466 -22.73 34.90 4.45
CA GLU A 466 -23.94 35.30 5.18
C GLU A 466 -25.05 35.73 4.22
N THR A 467 -26.29 35.39 4.57
CA THR A 467 -27.50 35.91 3.93
C THR A 467 -28.42 36.54 4.98
N GLN A 468 -29.60 37.01 4.57
CA GLN A 468 -30.60 37.45 5.56
C GLN A 468 -31.17 36.28 6.37
N GLU A 469 -31.23 35.10 5.76
CA GLU A 469 -31.82 33.89 6.35
C GLU A 469 -30.78 33.01 7.06
N GLN A 470 -29.51 33.09 6.64
CA GLN A 470 -28.42 32.28 7.15
C GLN A 470 -27.33 33.16 7.76
N ARG A 471 -27.24 33.13 9.09
CA ARG A 471 -26.21 33.82 9.87
C ARG A 471 -25.74 32.91 10.99
N VAL A 472 -24.52 33.15 11.43
CA VAL A 472 -23.91 32.48 12.58
C VAL A 472 -23.57 33.54 13.62
N ASP A 473 -23.60 33.15 14.89
CA ASP A 473 -23.19 34.05 15.96
C ASP A 473 -21.70 34.40 15.81
N GLU A 474 -21.34 35.64 16.13
CA GLU A 474 -19.94 36.04 16.12
C GLU A 474 -19.23 35.36 17.29
N GLU A 475 -18.19 34.58 16.97
CA GLU A 475 -17.36 33.88 17.96
C GLU A 475 -15.88 34.12 17.69
N GLU A 476 -15.11 34.18 18.78
CA GLU A 476 -13.65 34.31 18.73
C GLU A 476 -12.99 32.93 18.63
N ILE A 477 -12.02 32.81 17.72
CA ILE A 477 -11.16 31.65 17.63
C ILE A 477 -10.25 31.59 18.87
N GLN A 478 -10.13 30.40 19.47
CA GLN A 478 -9.39 30.17 20.71
C GLN A 478 -8.17 29.27 20.52
N VAL A 479 -7.27 29.30 21.50
CA VAL A 479 -6.14 28.37 21.55
C VAL A 479 -6.65 26.94 21.74
N ASN A 480 -6.10 26.01 20.97
CA ASN A 480 -6.45 24.60 20.86
C ASN A 480 -7.73 24.28 20.08
N ASP A 481 -8.37 25.28 19.46
CA ASP A 481 -9.41 25.00 18.49
C ASP A 481 -8.83 24.17 17.33
N VAL A 482 -9.55 23.11 16.94
CA VAL A 482 -9.28 22.35 15.72
C VAL A 482 -10.45 22.58 14.80
N ILE A 483 -10.20 23.13 13.61
CA ILE A 483 -11.25 23.56 12.69
C ILE A 483 -11.00 22.95 11.31
N VAL A 484 -12.05 22.41 10.71
CA VAL A 484 -12.05 22.03 9.30
C VAL A 484 -12.45 23.26 8.50
N LEU A 485 -11.46 23.94 7.93
CA LEU A 485 -11.67 25.06 7.01
C LEU A 485 -12.16 24.48 5.69
N ASP A 486 -13.44 24.69 5.39
CA ASP A 486 -14.12 24.12 4.24
C ASP A 486 -14.70 25.23 3.38
N VAL A 487 -14.12 25.41 2.19
CA VAL A 487 -14.43 26.53 1.31
C VAL A 487 -14.96 26.02 -0.03
N TYR A 488 -16.18 26.44 -0.37
CA TYR A 488 -16.83 26.17 -1.64
C TYR A 488 -17.16 27.47 -2.36
N ILE A 489 -16.69 27.60 -3.59
CA ILE A 489 -16.94 28.76 -4.45
C ILE A 489 -17.52 28.27 -5.77
N THR A 490 -18.48 29.03 -6.30
CA THR A 490 -19.16 28.79 -7.56
C THR A 490 -18.96 29.94 -8.55
N THR A 491 -19.00 29.65 -9.84
CA THR A 491 -19.17 30.67 -10.89
C THR A 491 -20.60 31.21 -11.00
N GLY A 492 -21.55 30.59 -10.28
CA GLY A 492 -22.97 30.99 -10.24
C GLY A 492 -23.29 32.04 -9.17
N ASP A 493 -24.55 32.08 -8.75
CA ASP A 493 -25.09 33.07 -7.80
C ASP A 493 -24.92 32.68 -6.32
N GLY A 494 -24.28 31.55 -6.04
CA GLY A 494 -24.05 31.01 -4.70
C GLY A 494 -25.20 30.17 -4.14
N LYS A 495 -26.36 30.11 -4.82
CA LYS A 495 -27.51 29.32 -4.37
C LYS A 495 -27.36 27.86 -4.76
N THR A 496 -27.92 27.00 -3.92
CA THR A 496 -27.92 25.55 -4.13
C THR A 496 -29.34 25.00 -4.10
N LYS A 497 -29.53 23.87 -4.78
CA LYS A 497 -30.74 23.05 -4.70
C LYS A 497 -30.36 21.61 -4.42
N GLU A 498 -31.22 20.88 -3.72
CA GLU A 498 -31.05 19.45 -3.55
C GLU A 498 -31.19 18.74 -4.91
N SER A 499 -30.35 17.73 -5.13
CA SER A 499 -30.33 16.91 -6.33
C SER A 499 -31.40 15.81 -6.28
N GLU A 500 -31.77 15.27 -7.43
CA GLU A 500 -32.54 14.03 -7.53
C GLU A 500 -31.67 12.77 -7.30
N LEU A 501 -30.34 12.95 -7.28
CA LEU A 501 -29.40 11.88 -6.96
C LEU A 501 -29.59 11.41 -5.52
N ARG A 502 -29.47 10.09 -5.31
CA ARG A 502 -29.66 9.48 -3.98
C ARG A 502 -28.60 9.97 -2.99
N THR A 503 -29.06 10.45 -1.85
CA THR A 503 -28.23 10.64 -0.65
C THR A 503 -27.72 9.31 -0.13
N THR A 504 -26.41 9.13 -0.14
CA THR A 504 -25.72 7.91 0.33
C THR A 504 -24.83 8.15 1.53
N VAL A 505 -24.55 9.41 1.89
CA VAL A 505 -23.74 9.77 3.06
C VAL A 505 -24.65 10.16 4.22
N TYR A 506 -24.40 9.54 5.38
CA TYR A 506 -25.17 9.74 6.60
C TYR A 506 -24.25 9.78 7.80
N LYS A 507 -24.72 10.44 8.87
CA LYS A 507 -24.12 10.39 10.20
C LYS A 507 -25.20 10.01 11.20
N ARG A 508 -24.85 9.23 12.23
CA ARG A 508 -25.79 8.91 13.31
C ARG A 508 -26.16 10.15 14.12
N ALA A 509 -27.45 10.32 14.42
CA ALA A 509 -27.93 11.24 15.44
C ALA A 509 -27.74 10.63 16.83
N LEU A 510 -26.90 11.25 17.67
CA LEU A 510 -26.52 10.69 18.98
C LEU A 510 -27.57 10.95 20.08
N ASP A 511 -28.36 11.99 19.90
CA ASP A 511 -29.41 12.48 20.80
C ASP A 511 -30.80 11.90 20.49
N ARG A 512 -30.93 11.15 19.38
CA ARG A 512 -32.18 10.51 18.96
C ARG A 512 -32.18 9.02 19.30
N GLN A 513 -33.28 8.57 19.89
CA GLN A 513 -33.54 7.16 20.17
C GLN A 513 -34.93 6.79 19.66
N TYR A 514 -34.99 5.71 18.89
CA TYR A 514 -36.22 5.17 18.36
C TYR A 514 -36.09 3.66 18.19
N GLN A 515 -37.13 2.93 18.56
CA GLN A 515 -37.15 1.47 18.42
C GLN A 515 -37.66 1.07 17.04
N LEU A 516 -36.73 0.75 16.13
CA LEU A 516 -37.05 0.32 14.77
C LEU A 516 -37.90 -0.95 14.75
N LYS A 517 -38.95 -0.93 13.92
CA LYS A 517 -39.95 -2.00 13.88
C LYS A 517 -39.52 -3.15 12.98
N THR A 518 -38.77 -2.87 11.92
CA THR A 518 -38.32 -3.89 10.98
C THR A 518 -37.06 -4.61 11.47
N LYS A 519 -36.92 -5.90 11.12
CA LYS A 519 -35.70 -6.67 11.41
C LYS A 519 -34.48 -6.07 10.69
N HIS A 520 -34.68 -5.64 9.44
CA HIS A 520 -33.65 -5.04 8.61
C HIS A 520 -33.16 -3.70 9.16
N GLY A 521 -34.06 -2.81 9.58
CA GLY A 521 -33.70 -1.54 10.22
C GLY A 521 -32.88 -1.75 11.50
N ARG A 522 -33.29 -2.69 12.36
CA ARG A 522 -32.52 -3.02 13.58
C ARG A 522 -31.13 -3.56 13.27
N ALA A 523 -30.99 -4.46 12.30
CA ALA A 523 -29.69 -5.01 11.91
C ALA A 523 -28.77 -3.93 11.31
N PHE A 524 -29.30 -3.08 10.43
CA PHE A 524 -28.58 -1.96 9.83
C PHE A 524 -28.07 -0.97 10.89
N MET A 525 -28.93 -0.54 11.81
CA MET A 525 -28.51 0.38 12.88
C MET A 525 -27.51 -0.25 13.84
N GLN A 526 -27.60 -1.56 14.10
CA GLN A 526 -26.59 -2.25 14.91
C GLN A 526 -25.22 -2.20 14.23
N GLU A 527 -25.16 -2.47 12.92
CA GLU A 527 -23.92 -2.34 12.15
C GLU A 527 -23.39 -0.90 12.14
N VAL A 528 -24.27 0.10 12.02
CA VAL A 528 -23.90 1.52 12.16
C VAL A 528 -23.33 1.81 13.56
N TYR A 529 -23.91 1.28 14.63
CA TYR A 529 -23.39 1.48 15.99
C TYR A 529 -21.99 0.89 16.17
N ASP A 530 -21.74 -0.27 15.59
CA ASP A 530 -20.48 -0.98 15.75
C ASP A 530 -19.36 -0.40 14.88
N LYS A 531 -19.68 0.04 13.66
CA LYS A 531 -18.69 0.53 12.67
C LYS A 531 -18.55 2.05 12.63
N TYR A 532 -19.65 2.78 12.84
CA TYR A 532 -19.76 4.23 12.63
C TYR A 532 -20.47 4.91 13.82
N PRO A 533 -19.92 4.80 15.03
CA PRO A 533 -20.63 5.15 16.25
C PRO A 533 -21.08 6.62 16.30
N SER A 534 -20.32 7.53 15.68
CA SER A 534 -20.62 8.97 15.68
C SER A 534 -20.19 9.73 14.42
N LEU A 535 -19.51 9.08 13.47
CA LEU A 535 -18.90 9.72 12.29
C LEU A 535 -19.66 9.36 11.01
N CYS A 536 -19.36 10.08 9.94
CA CYS A 536 -20.05 9.91 8.67
C CYS A 536 -19.68 8.59 8.00
N PHE A 537 -20.65 7.99 7.33
CA PHE A 537 -20.48 6.77 6.55
C PHE A 537 -21.24 6.85 5.23
N SER A 538 -20.84 6.01 4.29
CA SER A 538 -21.52 5.86 3.00
C SER A 538 -22.25 4.53 2.95
N LEU A 539 -23.46 4.50 2.37
CA LEU A 539 -24.20 3.27 2.08
C LEU A 539 -23.40 2.26 1.25
N ARG A 540 -22.38 2.71 0.50
CA ARG A 540 -21.44 1.85 -0.24
C ARG A 540 -20.67 0.89 0.68
N SER A 541 -20.56 1.20 1.97
CA SER A 541 -19.78 0.41 2.92
C SER A 541 -20.51 -0.86 3.43
N PHE A 542 -21.75 -1.08 2.99
CA PHE A 542 -22.58 -2.22 3.36
C PHE A 542 -22.60 -3.25 2.23
N GLU A 543 -22.41 -4.52 2.57
CA GLU A 543 -22.35 -5.61 1.58
C GLU A 543 -23.69 -5.84 0.89
N ASP A 544 -24.80 -5.77 1.63
CA ASP A 544 -26.15 -5.89 1.09
C ASP A 544 -26.75 -4.51 0.79
N GLU A 545 -26.50 -4.04 -0.44
CA GLU A 545 -26.96 -2.74 -0.93
C GLU A 545 -28.49 -2.60 -0.88
N ILE A 546 -29.24 -3.66 -1.19
CA ILE A 546 -30.71 -3.62 -1.25
C ILE A 546 -31.28 -3.42 0.15
N THR A 547 -30.79 -4.21 1.12
CA THR A 547 -31.21 -4.08 2.52
C THR A 547 -30.81 -2.71 3.09
N ALA A 548 -29.61 -2.21 2.79
CA ALA A 548 -29.16 -0.90 3.24
C ALA A 548 -30.05 0.24 2.70
N LYS A 549 -30.45 0.19 1.41
CA LYS A 549 -31.36 1.18 0.80
C LYS A 549 -32.73 1.23 1.48
N LEU A 550 -33.28 0.08 1.87
CA LEU A 550 -34.58 0.03 2.55
C LEU A 550 -34.47 0.48 4.01
N ALA A 551 -33.44 0.01 4.71
CA ALA A 551 -33.25 0.30 6.13
C ALA A 551 -32.97 1.79 6.39
N VAL A 552 -32.13 2.42 5.57
CA VAL A 552 -31.77 3.84 5.75
C VAL A 552 -32.97 4.77 5.64
N GLN A 553 -33.96 4.45 4.80
CA GLN A 553 -35.19 5.24 4.66
C GLN A 553 -36.01 5.24 5.95
N GLU A 554 -36.17 4.09 6.61
CA GLU A 554 -36.83 4.01 7.92
C GLU A 554 -36.04 4.79 8.98
N CYS A 555 -34.71 4.64 9.00
CA CYS A 555 -33.85 5.28 9.99
C CYS A 555 -33.83 6.81 9.86
N ALA A 556 -33.72 7.33 8.63
CA ALA A 556 -33.76 8.76 8.34
C ALA A 556 -35.14 9.36 8.64
N LYS A 557 -36.24 8.64 8.31
CA LYS A 557 -37.61 9.06 8.63
C LYS A 557 -37.84 9.22 10.14
N HIS A 558 -37.15 8.43 10.95
CA HIS A 558 -37.21 8.50 12.41
C HIS A 558 -36.06 9.31 13.02
N GLU A 559 -35.36 10.12 12.21
CA GLU A 559 -34.29 11.03 12.63
C GLU A 559 -33.13 10.32 13.36
N LEU A 560 -32.94 9.02 13.16
CA LEU A 560 -31.80 8.28 13.71
C LEU A 560 -30.50 8.58 12.95
N LEU A 561 -30.61 9.13 11.74
CA LEU A 561 -29.52 9.46 10.85
C LEU A 561 -29.71 10.86 10.29
N ASN A 562 -28.66 11.66 10.33
CA ASN A 562 -28.55 12.95 9.66
C ASN A 562 -28.05 12.71 8.22
N PRO A 563 -28.84 13.06 7.20
CA PRO A 563 -28.41 12.94 5.81
C PRO A 563 -27.41 14.04 5.44
N TYR A 564 -26.45 13.72 4.58
CA TYR A 564 -25.58 14.67 3.88
C TYR A 564 -26.04 14.73 2.42
N PRO A 565 -27.06 15.54 2.10
CA PRO A 565 -27.67 15.54 0.78
C PRO A 565 -26.70 16.03 -0.30
N ILE A 566 -26.95 15.60 -1.53
CA ILE A 566 -26.20 16.07 -2.70
C ILE A 566 -26.82 17.38 -3.15
N LEU A 567 -26.07 18.47 -3.05
CA LEU A 567 -26.49 19.79 -3.49
C LEU A 567 -25.91 20.12 -4.88
N ILE A 568 -26.63 20.90 -5.66
CA ILE A 568 -26.25 21.35 -7.00
C ILE A 568 -26.35 22.87 -7.07
N SER A 569 -25.35 23.52 -7.67
CA SER A 569 -25.40 24.93 -8.09
C SER A 569 -25.67 25.01 -9.61
N PRO A 570 -26.93 25.22 -10.05
CA PRO A 570 -27.32 25.00 -11.45
C PRO A 570 -26.56 25.88 -12.44
N ASN A 571 -26.24 25.32 -13.62
CA ASN A 571 -25.56 26.03 -14.73
C ASN A 571 -24.24 26.72 -14.33
N SER A 572 -23.52 26.16 -13.34
CA SER A 572 -22.28 26.72 -12.82
C SER A 572 -21.23 25.64 -12.56
N ILE A 573 -20.03 26.07 -12.20
CA ILE A 573 -18.93 25.20 -11.79
C ILE A 573 -18.61 25.50 -10.33
N VAL A 574 -18.47 24.47 -9.51
CA VAL A 574 -18.11 24.57 -8.10
C VAL A 574 -16.72 23.99 -7.86
N ALA A 575 -15.88 24.74 -7.15
CA ALA A 575 -14.61 24.28 -6.61
C ALA A 575 -14.65 24.23 -5.08
N GLN A 576 -13.97 23.24 -4.50
CA GLN A 576 -13.83 23.02 -3.07
C GLN A 576 -12.36 22.82 -2.69
N PHE A 577 -11.95 23.44 -1.59
CA PHE A 577 -10.72 23.08 -0.88
C PHE A 577 -10.96 23.05 0.62
N THR A 578 -10.52 21.96 1.25
CA THR A 578 -10.73 21.73 2.67
C THR A 578 -9.41 21.42 3.38
N MET A 579 -9.21 22.05 4.53
CA MET A 579 -8.01 21.92 5.34
C MET A 579 -8.37 21.83 6.82
N THR A 580 -7.93 20.77 7.49
CA THR A 580 -8.02 20.69 8.96
C THR A 580 -6.83 21.43 9.57
N VAL A 581 -7.11 22.36 10.48
CA VAL A 581 -6.09 23.18 11.14
C VAL A 581 -6.23 23.08 12.66
N ALA A 582 -5.11 23.12 13.36
CA ALA A 582 -5.08 23.24 14.81
C ALA A 582 -4.46 24.59 15.21
N VAL A 583 -5.23 25.41 15.92
CA VAL A 583 -4.83 26.75 16.37
C VAL A 583 -4.03 26.60 17.66
N LEU A 584 -2.73 26.87 17.61
CA LEU A 584 -1.86 26.85 18.79
C LEU A 584 -1.65 28.27 19.31
N ALA A 585 -1.13 28.41 20.53
CA ALA A 585 -0.96 29.71 21.18
C ALA A 585 -0.19 30.76 20.35
N ASN A 586 0.79 30.32 19.54
CA ASN A 586 1.66 31.22 18.76
C ASN A 586 1.77 30.84 17.27
N SER A 587 0.98 29.87 16.80
CA SER A 587 1.11 29.36 15.42
C SER A 587 -0.12 28.54 15.03
N THR A 588 -0.33 28.34 13.74
CA THR A 588 -1.39 27.47 13.22
C THR A 588 -0.78 26.26 12.54
N LEU A 589 -1.17 25.05 12.97
CA LEU A 589 -0.70 23.80 12.39
C LEU A 589 -1.68 23.33 11.31
N GLN A 590 -1.18 23.11 10.10
CA GLN A 590 -1.91 22.39 9.07
C GLN A 590 -1.86 20.89 9.35
N VAL A 591 -3.01 20.28 9.62
CA VAL A 591 -3.14 18.84 9.91
C VAL A 591 -3.38 18.04 8.63
N SER A 592 -4.13 18.59 7.68
CA SER A 592 -4.46 17.98 6.40
C SER A 592 -4.50 19.04 5.28
N GLY A 593 -4.92 18.65 4.07
CA GLY A 593 -4.99 19.53 2.91
C GLY A 593 -3.74 19.44 2.02
N LEU A 594 -3.93 19.71 0.73
CA LEU A 594 -2.91 19.56 -0.30
C LEU A 594 -2.58 20.90 -0.93
N LYS A 595 -1.33 21.04 -1.38
CA LYS A 595 -0.92 22.19 -2.19
C LYS A 595 -1.44 22.04 -3.61
N LEU A 596 -1.93 23.13 -4.18
CA LEU A 596 -2.25 23.24 -5.59
C LEU A 596 -1.03 23.81 -6.33
N ASP A 597 -0.72 23.25 -7.51
CA ASP A 597 0.24 23.86 -8.43
C ASP A 597 -0.46 25.00 -9.20
N GLU A 598 -0.43 26.19 -8.63
CA GLU A 598 -1.07 27.39 -9.20
C GLU A 598 -0.54 27.75 -10.60
N THR A 599 0.65 27.27 -10.98
CA THR A 599 1.24 27.55 -12.31
C THR A 599 0.46 26.92 -13.46
N LYS A 600 -0.44 25.97 -13.17
CA LYS A 600 -1.32 25.32 -14.14
C LYS A 600 -2.58 26.12 -14.46
N PHE A 601 -2.85 27.19 -13.74
CA PHE A 601 -4.09 27.93 -13.82
C PHE A 601 -3.84 29.34 -14.33
N LYS A 602 -4.55 29.73 -15.40
CA LYS A 602 -4.54 31.09 -15.95
C LYS A 602 -5.93 31.70 -15.76
N PRO A 603 -6.19 32.33 -14.60
CA PRO A 603 -7.47 32.96 -14.34
C PRO A 603 -7.62 34.20 -15.24
N ALA A 604 -8.87 34.54 -15.56
CA ALA A 604 -9.19 35.80 -16.23
C ALA A 604 -9.15 36.98 -15.24
N HIS A 605 -9.30 36.69 -13.95
CA HIS A 605 -9.33 37.65 -12.86
C HIS A 605 -8.27 37.31 -11.80
N ASP A 606 -7.85 38.31 -11.03
CA ASP A 606 -6.86 38.11 -9.96
C ASP A 606 -7.19 39.03 -8.79
N ILE A 607 -6.64 38.69 -7.63
CA ILE A 607 -6.75 39.50 -6.41
C ILE A 607 -6.22 40.90 -6.72
N ASN A 608 -6.92 41.95 -6.29
CA ASN A 608 -6.46 43.33 -6.49
C ASN A 608 -5.89 43.93 -5.19
N ASP A 609 -6.33 43.44 -4.05
CA ASP A 609 -5.90 43.93 -2.75
C ASP A 609 -4.43 43.55 -2.44
N ALA A 610 -3.60 44.57 -2.23
CA ALA A 610 -2.17 44.38 -1.99
C ALA A 610 -1.90 43.67 -0.65
N ALA A 611 -2.69 43.94 0.39
CA ALA A 611 -2.51 43.31 1.69
C ALA A 611 -2.85 41.81 1.64
N LEU A 612 -3.85 41.44 0.84
CA LEU A 612 -4.24 40.06 0.60
C LEU A 612 -3.20 39.31 -0.24
N LYS A 613 -2.63 39.95 -1.26
CA LYS A 613 -1.48 39.40 -2.01
C LYS A 613 -0.28 39.15 -1.09
N ASP A 614 0.03 40.10 -0.21
CA ASP A 614 1.13 39.96 0.73
C ASP A 614 0.85 38.90 1.81
N LEU A 615 -0.41 38.77 2.24
CA LEU A 615 -0.86 37.68 3.10
C LEU A 615 -0.56 36.32 2.43
N LEU A 616 -1.01 36.11 1.20
CA LEU A 616 -0.86 34.82 0.50
C LEU A 616 0.60 34.41 0.27
N LYS A 617 1.52 35.38 0.12
CA LYS A 617 2.97 35.11 0.02
C LYS A 617 3.59 34.59 1.31
N LEU A 618 2.93 34.74 2.46
CA LEU A 618 3.48 34.27 3.73
C LEU A 618 3.65 32.74 3.73
N PRO A 619 4.73 32.23 4.34
CA PRO A 619 4.98 30.80 4.41
C PRO A 619 3.97 30.11 5.33
N MET A 620 3.59 28.89 4.96
CA MET A 620 2.67 28.07 5.76
C MET A 620 3.37 27.13 6.74
N ASP A 621 4.67 26.85 6.55
CA ASP A 621 5.36 25.86 7.36
C ASP A 621 5.68 26.39 8.77
N LYS A 622 5.72 25.46 9.73
CA LYS A 622 5.86 25.76 11.15
C LYS A 622 7.19 26.43 11.50
N GLU A 623 8.28 26.10 10.82
CA GLU A 623 9.61 26.65 11.11
C GLU A 623 9.70 28.11 10.70
N SER A 624 9.22 28.42 9.50
CA SER A 624 9.15 29.80 8.99
C SER A 624 8.19 30.66 9.82
N GLN A 625 7.03 30.12 10.24
CA GLN A 625 6.11 30.83 11.14
C GLN A 625 6.76 31.17 12.48
N LYS A 626 7.48 30.22 13.09
CA LYS A 626 8.22 30.45 14.35
C LYS A 626 9.29 31.52 14.21
N LYS A 627 10.09 31.46 13.14
CA LYS A 627 11.15 32.43 12.86
C LYS A 627 10.59 33.85 12.75
N ARG A 628 9.48 34.02 12.03
CA ARG A 628 8.79 35.32 11.91
C ARG A 628 8.27 35.84 13.25
N HIS A 629 7.69 34.98 14.09
CA HIS A 629 7.21 35.39 15.41
C HIS A 629 8.35 35.89 16.31
N LEU A 630 9.50 35.21 16.27
CA LEU A 630 10.73 35.65 16.96
C LEU A 630 11.21 37.01 16.44
N GLU A 631 11.25 37.21 15.12
CA GLU A 631 11.65 38.49 14.50
C GLU A 631 10.68 39.63 14.85
N SER A 632 9.37 39.39 14.91
CA SER A 632 8.39 40.41 15.32
C SER A 632 8.53 40.82 16.79
N LYS A 633 8.90 39.88 17.67
CA LYS A 633 9.17 40.16 19.10
C LYS A 633 10.50 40.89 19.34
N GLN A 634 11.42 40.88 18.38
CA GLN A 634 12.66 41.65 18.45
C GLN A 634 12.49 43.08 17.92
N LYS A 635 11.43 43.35 17.14
CA LYS A 635 11.12 44.67 16.55
C LYS A 635 10.09 45.48 17.34
N ALA A 636 9.31 44.82 18.21
CA ALA A 636 8.39 45.43 19.18
C ALA A 636 9.08 45.50 20.54
#